data_AF-A0A2E9BAG8-F1
#
_entry.id   AF-A0A2E9BAG8-F1
#
_cell.length_a   1.000
_cell.length_b   1.000
_cell.length_c   1.000
_cell.angle_alpha   90.00
_cell.angle_beta   90.00
_cell.angle_gamma   90.00
#
_symmetry.space_group_name_H-M   'P 1'
#
loop_
_entity.id
_entity.type
_entity.pdbx_description
1 polymer ?
#
loop_
_entity_poly.entity_id
_entity_poly.type
_entity_poly.pdbx_seq_one_letter_code
_entity_poly.pdbx_strand_id
1 'polypeptide(L)'
;MIYSQEWSFPSDGKSATSLFEYLRDCGLIGGRANIYGGPDELFLLSGGPNNQDSNLTLIAGPPLMRCVANQPSVTKQPPSQNEKSAISGNIDFSGKKTTCNWKVEEWCKNRGWTSRLIIEGEDLSSSLRSLTPLLPDESDDSYSIIPGGFAGLLTYDLVQWTEPARLKHLPPPSTLIGILLRVDRWIIHNREEGILTLLSLYDDDWFTNSLDSISDWIDSSRSELIQTSTYANFSSTISDNEHSEVVDIVREGIKKGDFYQLNYGRKWSGEIKDPWFVFKRLIESNPAPYSGWLLIPDYDYALASVSPELLLSLSEGVISTRPIKGTRPRGRKLERDEANKRELVSSRKEISEHMMLVDLERNDLSKVCRVGSVKWHDWRIESHPNVHHLVSEIRGKLRSDCDSWDVIQAIFPGGSITGCPKTATIAAIDELEHSPRGAWTGSLGLHDPRTGYACWNILIRTLEAKFSPSSGWIATVQAGGGLVFESDSIQEVEEAKWKAQALLDAAWGFSETKIPNQKMSISPVPIVNDRIENLTKSLTLQEQVCIAPFEPICWAPKDAPFPMPEENSRRVLFVDNLDSFSWNIVHSYAKLGAEVIVVNGRDGLAETNVDHILQSIKPTHVILGPGPGKPSSSPLTQTISNMAINGKLRNINGEKISLLGICLGHQAIGEAAGWKLIESPLGAVHGVPSNIIIEQNEIFTRFDSNTIMMRYHSLVVVPTNNDLDVIGTDQETQSLVMALSHPINPVWGVQFHPESCGSLDGWLLLDNFLLNSNTTRGQSVEVPMLSRGG
;
A
#
# COMPACT_ATOMS: atom_id res chain seq x y z
N MET A 1 12.86 -31.83 -12.44
CA MET A 1 12.10 -32.95 -11.84
C MET A 1 11.97 -32.62 -10.37
N ILE A 2 10.74 -32.39 -9.91
CA ILE A 2 10.44 -32.09 -8.51
C ILE A 2 10.11 -33.42 -7.82
N TYR A 3 10.69 -33.67 -6.65
CA TYR A 3 10.35 -34.82 -5.83
C TYR A 3 9.21 -34.44 -4.89
N SER A 4 8.19 -35.29 -4.82
CA SER A 4 6.95 -35.00 -4.08
C SER A 4 6.45 -36.21 -3.31
N GLN A 5 5.89 -35.99 -2.11
CA GLN A 5 5.12 -36.98 -1.36
C GLN A 5 3.93 -36.31 -0.69
N GLU A 6 2.79 -36.99 -0.67
CA GLU A 6 1.56 -36.48 -0.06
C GLU A 6 1.03 -37.39 1.06
N TRP A 7 0.38 -36.76 2.03
CA TRP A 7 -0.35 -37.42 3.10
C TRP A 7 -1.69 -36.73 3.32
N SER A 8 -2.68 -37.49 3.79
CA SER A 8 -3.88 -36.88 4.36
C SER A 8 -3.53 -36.22 5.70
N PHE A 9 -4.00 -34.99 5.91
CA PHE A 9 -3.61 -34.17 7.05
C PHE A 9 -4.81 -33.39 7.61
N PRO A 10 -4.96 -33.27 8.94
CA PRO A 10 -6.07 -32.53 9.54
C PRO A 10 -6.06 -31.06 9.11
N SER A 11 -7.22 -30.52 8.76
CA SER A 11 -7.39 -29.13 8.30
C SER A 11 -7.14 -28.05 9.37
N ASP A 12 -6.74 -28.43 10.60
CA ASP A 12 -6.49 -27.50 11.68
C ASP A 12 -5.07 -26.91 11.62
N GLY A 13 -4.95 -25.62 11.93
CA GLY A 13 -3.65 -24.93 11.91
C GLY A 13 -2.73 -25.34 13.07
N LYS A 14 -3.27 -26.01 14.11
CA LYS A 14 -2.49 -26.44 15.28
C LYS A 14 -1.55 -27.58 14.94
N SER A 15 -2.01 -28.51 14.09
CA SER A 15 -1.23 -29.64 13.60
C SER A 15 0.04 -29.19 12.87
N ALA A 16 -0.02 -28.10 12.11
CA ALA A 16 1.16 -27.58 11.40
C ALA A 16 2.23 -27.00 12.34
N THR A 17 1.83 -26.27 13.39
CA THR A 17 2.77 -25.75 14.39
C THR A 17 3.46 -26.88 15.15
N SER A 18 2.72 -27.90 15.57
CA SER A 18 3.29 -29.08 16.24
C SER A 18 4.22 -29.88 15.33
N LEU A 19 3.88 -30.01 14.04
CA LEU A 19 4.76 -30.61 13.05
C LEU A 19 6.06 -29.82 12.89
N PHE A 20 5.98 -28.48 12.83
CA PHE A 20 7.16 -27.63 12.76
C PHE A 20 8.12 -27.85 13.95
N GLU A 21 7.60 -27.91 15.18
CA GLU A 21 8.42 -28.22 16.37
C GLU A 21 9.06 -29.59 16.28
N TYR A 22 8.29 -30.60 15.86
CA TYR A 22 8.80 -31.96 15.70
C TYR A 22 9.93 -32.03 14.67
N LEU A 23 9.80 -31.37 13.52
CA LEU A 23 10.85 -31.30 12.50
C LEU A 23 12.11 -30.60 13.02
N ARG A 24 11.94 -29.54 13.83
CA ARG A 24 13.06 -28.88 14.52
C ARG A 24 13.73 -29.82 15.52
N ASP A 25 12.96 -30.68 16.18
CA ASP A 25 13.43 -31.70 17.12
C ASP A 25 14.19 -32.86 16.49
N CYS A 26 13.73 -33.31 15.34
CA CYS A 26 14.45 -34.29 14.51
C CYS A 26 15.69 -33.70 13.82
N GLY A 27 15.92 -32.39 13.91
CA GLY A 27 17.06 -31.73 13.25
C GLY A 27 16.90 -31.65 11.73
N LEU A 28 15.67 -31.60 11.24
CA LEU A 28 15.33 -31.44 9.83
C LEU A 28 15.18 -29.96 9.44
N ILE A 29 14.95 -29.07 10.40
CA ILE A 29 14.97 -27.61 10.23
C ILE A 29 15.72 -26.93 11.39
N GLY A 30 16.07 -25.65 11.22
CA GLY A 30 16.73 -24.84 12.24
C GLY A 30 18.19 -25.23 12.49
N GLY A 31 18.75 -24.77 13.61
CA GLY A 31 20.19 -24.87 13.91
C GLY A 31 20.79 -26.29 14.04
N ARG A 32 19.95 -27.33 14.13
CA ARG A 32 20.40 -28.74 14.12
C ARG A 32 20.46 -29.34 12.70
N ALA A 33 19.89 -28.66 11.71
CA ALA A 33 19.81 -29.11 10.33
C ALA A 33 21.01 -28.69 9.46
N ASN A 34 22.10 -28.21 10.08
CA ASN A 34 23.29 -27.66 9.41
C ASN A 34 23.95 -28.60 8.38
N ILE A 35 23.71 -29.91 8.50
CA ILE A 35 24.17 -30.93 7.54
C ILE A 35 23.43 -30.88 6.20
N TYR A 36 22.21 -30.31 6.19
CA TYR A 36 21.31 -30.23 5.03
C TYR A 36 21.23 -28.83 4.43
N GLY A 37 21.47 -27.77 5.21
CA GLY A 37 21.40 -26.38 4.78
C GLY A 37 21.64 -25.42 5.94
N GLY A 38 21.40 -24.13 5.73
CA GLY A 38 21.57 -23.10 6.75
C GLY A 38 20.57 -23.22 7.91
N PRO A 39 20.88 -22.58 9.06
CA PRO A 39 20.10 -22.70 10.29
C PRO A 39 18.86 -21.80 10.31
N ASP A 40 18.66 -21.00 9.26
CA ASP A 40 17.56 -20.03 9.15
C ASP A 40 16.22 -20.78 9.08
N GLU A 41 15.22 -20.27 9.79
CA GLU A 41 13.88 -20.85 9.84
C GLU A 41 12.86 -19.90 9.22
N LEU A 42 11.94 -20.44 8.41
CA LEU A 42 10.79 -19.71 7.87
C LEU A 42 9.55 -20.60 7.93
N PHE A 43 8.48 -20.05 8.49
CA PHE A 43 7.17 -20.69 8.58
C PHE A 43 6.07 -19.67 8.27
N LEU A 44 5.33 -19.89 7.18
CA LEU A 44 4.20 -19.06 6.76
C LEU A 44 2.92 -19.81 7.11
N LEU A 45 2.09 -19.25 7.98
CA LEU A 45 0.97 -19.96 8.60
C LEU A 45 -0.37 -19.30 8.29
N SER A 46 -1.26 -20.07 7.67
CA SER A 46 -2.68 -19.73 7.57
C SER A 46 -3.43 -20.18 8.81
N GLY A 47 -3.81 -19.22 9.66
CA GLY A 47 -4.64 -19.43 10.84
C GLY A 47 -6.08 -18.93 10.67
N GLY A 48 -6.99 -19.42 11.50
CA GLY A 48 -8.39 -19.00 11.54
C GLY A 48 -9.31 -19.98 10.80
N PRO A 49 -10.54 -19.57 10.44
CA PRO A 49 -11.43 -20.39 9.61
C PRO A 49 -10.80 -20.60 8.24
N ASN A 50 -11.05 -21.78 7.68
CA ASN A 50 -10.62 -22.06 6.33
C ASN A 50 -11.46 -21.25 5.33
N ASN A 51 -10.79 -20.45 4.52
CA ASN A 51 -11.36 -19.63 3.45
C ASN A 51 -10.28 -19.36 2.40
N GLN A 52 -10.62 -18.63 1.34
CA GLN A 52 -9.69 -18.28 0.24
C GLN A 52 -8.39 -17.59 0.69
N ASP A 53 -8.36 -16.98 1.88
CA ASP A 53 -7.22 -16.23 2.43
C ASP A 53 -6.46 -17.03 3.48
N SER A 54 -7.00 -18.18 3.92
CA SER A 54 -6.53 -18.96 5.05
C SER A 54 -6.57 -20.46 4.75
N ASN A 55 -5.96 -20.86 3.63
CA ASN A 55 -5.97 -22.24 3.15
C ASN A 55 -4.57 -22.88 3.08
N LEU A 56 -3.48 -22.12 2.94
CA LEU A 56 -2.14 -22.67 2.76
C LEU A 56 -1.19 -22.35 3.93
N THR A 57 -0.53 -23.38 4.44
CA THR A 57 0.53 -23.26 5.43
C THR A 57 1.82 -23.85 4.88
N LEU A 58 2.94 -23.14 4.99
CA LEU A 58 4.20 -23.49 4.35
C LEU A 58 5.36 -23.49 5.35
N ILE A 59 6.09 -24.59 5.39
CA ILE A 59 7.32 -24.75 6.16
C ILE A 59 8.49 -24.85 5.18
N ALA A 60 9.45 -23.94 5.28
CA ALA A 60 10.67 -24.00 4.49
C ALA A 60 11.64 -25.04 5.07
N GLY A 61 12.20 -25.87 4.20
CA GLY A 61 13.37 -26.68 4.55
C GLY A 61 14.64 -25.83 4.71
N PRO A 62 15.75 -26.40 5.19
CA PRO A 62 17.01 -25.68 5.41
C PRO A 62 17.51 -25.03 4.11
N PRO A 63 17.66 -23.69 4.06
CA PRO A 63 18.02 -23.00 2.82
C PRO A 63 19.48 -23.25 2.43
N LEU A 64 19.73 -23.42 1.14
CA LEU A 64 21.10 -23.53 0.60
C LEU A 64 21.65 -22.18 0.13
N MET A 65 20.76 -21.23 -0.11
CA MET A 65 21.07 -19.88 -0.57
C MET A 65 20.14 -18.88 0.09
N ARG A 66 20.68 -17.71 0.44
CA ARG A 66 19.89 -16.56 0.86
C ARG A 66 20.44 -15.27 0.29
N CYS A 67 19.59 -14.27 0.21
CA CYS A 67 19.93 -12.93 -0.23
C CYS A 67 19.62 -11.98 0.93
N VAL A 68 20.60 -11.20 1.35
CA VAL A 68 20.50 -10.34 2.55
C VAL A 68 20.76 -8.89 2.21
N ALA A 69 19.80 -8.03 2.51
CA ALA A 69 19.95 -6.58 2.45
C ALA A 69 20.24 -6.03 3.85
N ASN A 70 21.29 -5.22 3.95
CA ASN A 70 21.68 -4.53 5.18
C ASN A 70 21.69 -3.03 4.95
N GLN A 71 21.35 -2.27 6.00
CA GLN A 71 21.44 -0.82 5.97
C GLN A 71 22.86 -0.37 5.58
N PRO A 72 23.02 0.42 4.51
CA PRO A 72 24.31 0.96 4.11
C PRO A 72 24.95 1.86 5.17
N SER A 73 26.26 2.08 5.04
CA SER A 73 26.97 3.02 5.90
C SER A 73 26.48 4.46 5.71
N VAL A 74 26.47 5.24 6.79
CA VAL A 74 26.08 6.67 6.78
C VAL A 74 26.92 7.49 5.77
N THR A 75 28.16 7.10 5.50
CA THR A 75 29.01 7.75 4.49
C THR A 75 28.51 7.55 3.06
N LYS A 76 27.90 6.40 2.76
CA LYS A 76 27.29 6.13 1.46
C LYS A 76 25.88 6.72 1.41
N GLN A 77 25.10 6.52 2.47
CA GLN A 77 23.72 6.98 2.59
C GLN A 77 23.55 7.91 3.79
N PRO A 78 23.96 9.18 3.67
CA PRO A 78 23.79 10.12 4.78
C PRO A 78 22.30 10.44 4.98
N PRO A 79 21.81 10.47 6.23
CA PRO A 79 20.46 10.95 6.54
C PRO A 79 20.21 12.36 6.00
N SER A 80 18.94 12.70 5.80
CA SER A 80 18.51 14.05 5.50
C SER A 80 19.08 15.03 6.53
N GLN A 81 19.60 16.16 6.04
CA GLN A 81 20.03 17.30 6.86
C GLN A 81 19.01 18.45 6.77
N ASN A 82 17.83 18.19 6.20
CA ASN A 82 16.79 19.20 6.10
C ASN A 82 16.25 19.52 7.49
N GLU A 83 16.58 20.69 8.00
CA GLU A 83 16.09 21.17 9.30
C GLU A 83 14.60 21.55 9.24
N LYS A 84 14.03 21.73 8.04
CA LYS A 84 12.60 21.99 7.90
C LYS A 84 11.78 20.75 8.24
N SER A 85 10.57 21.02 8.69
CA SER A 85 9.64 20.01 9.17
C SER A 85 8.85 19.38 8.03
N ALA A 86 8.95 18.05 7.90
CA ALA A 86 8.15 17.26 6.98
C ALA A 86 6.67 17.26 7.38
N ILE A 87 6.35 17.36 8.68
CA ILE A 87 4.96 17.50 9.16
C ILE A 87 4.30 18.79 8.67
N SER A 88 5.11 19.80 8.32
CA SER A 88 4.67 21.08 7.75
C SER A 88 4.84 21.13 6.22
N GLY A 89 4.85 19.96 5.55
CA GLY A 89 4.93 19.85 4.10
C GLY A 89 6.31 20.09 3.48
N ASN A 90 7.39 20.26 4.26
CA ASN A 90 8.73 20.50 3.74
C ASN A 90 9.53 19.19 3.59
N ILE A 91 9.26 18.45 2.52
CA ILE A 91 9.87 17.15 2.25
C ILE A 91 11.24 17.34 1.59
N ASP A 92 12.23 16.54 2.01
CA ASP A 92 13.55 16.51 1.37
C ASP A 92 13.54 15.53 0.18
N PHE A 93 13.58 16.08 -1.03
CA PHE A 93 13.69 15.32 -2.29
C PHE A 93 15.09 15.36 -2.90
N SER A 94 16.15 15.64 -2.12
CA SER A 94 17.53 15.72 -2.63
C SER A 94 18.11 14.40 -3.18
N GLY A 95 17.26 13.38 -3.35
CA GLY A 95 17.53 12.16 -4.09
C GLY A 95 18.13 11.03 -3.25
N LYS A 96 17.99 9.80 -3.76
CA LYS A 96 18.65 8.60 -3.26
C LYS A 96 20.14 8.68 -3.61
N LYS A 97 21.02 8.54 -2.61
CA LYS A 97 22.48 8.60 -2.82
C LYS A 97 23.13 7.22 -3.00
N THR A 98 22.35 6.16 -2.90
CA THR A 98 22.83 4.78 -2.87
C THR A 98 21.89 3.84 -3.57
N THR A 99 22.47 2.76 -4.07
CA THR A 99 21.79 1.57 -4.55
C THR A 99 21.22 0.73 -3.40
N CYS A 100 20.16 -0.03 -3.68
CA CYS A 100 19.64 -1.09 -2.83
C CYS A 100 20.49 -2.34 -3.04
N ASN A 101 21.26 -2.72 -2.02
CA ASN A 101 22.27 -3.77 -2.14
C ASN A 101 21.85 -5.06 -1.46
N TRP A 102 21.96 -6.17 -2.20
CA TRP A 102 21.69 -7.53 -1.71
C TRP A 102 22.95 -8.38 -1.78
N LYS A 103 23.40 -8.85 -0.62
CA LYS A 103 24.50 -9.82 -0.52
C LYS A 103 23.92 -11.22 -0.70
N VAL A 104 24.36 -11.93 -1.74
CA VAL A 104 23.97 -13.33 -2.00
C VAL A 104 24.94 -14.25 -1.27
N GLU A 105 24.42 -15.14 -0.45
CA GLU A 105 25.18 -16.07 0.37
C GLU A 105 24.76 -17.51 0.08
N GLU A 106 25.74 -18.40 0.10
CA GLU A 106 25.53 -19.84 -0.05
C GLU A 106 25.98 -20.57 1.21
N TRP A 107 25.24 -21.63 1.56
CA TRP A 107 25.56 -22.46 2.71
C TRP A 107 26.70 -23.41 2.40
N CYS A 108 27.81 -23.29 3.15
CA CYS A 108 28.91 -24.24 3.12
C CYS A 108 28.91 -25.05 4.42
N LYS A 109 28.70 -26.38 4.36
CA LYS A 109 28.59 -27.25 5.56
C LYS A 109 29.64 -27.01 6.66
N ASN A 110 30.89 -26.70 6.27
CA ASN A 110 32.00 -26.50 7.22
C ASN A 110 32.32 -25.02 7.53
N ARG A 111 31.75 -24.06 6.79
CA ARG A 111 32.07 -22.62 6.90
C ARG A 111 30.87 -21.74 7.24
N GLY A 112 29.66 -22.31 7.21
CA GLY A 112 28.42 -21.57 7.32
C GLY A 112 28.14 -20.71 6.08
N TRP A 113 27.39 -19.63 6.26
CA TRP A 113 27.06 -18.68 5.19
C TRP A 113 28.32 -18.03 4.61
N THR A 114 28.51 -18.20 3.30
CA THR A 114 29.65 -17.62 2.57
C THR A 114 29.11 -16.69 1.49
N SER A 115 29.57 -15.43 1.51
CA SER A 115 29.22 -14.45 0.48
C SER A 115 29.72 -14.90 -0.89
N ARG A 116 28.83 -14.94 -1.87
CA ARG A 116 29.12 -15.26 -3.28
C ARG A 116 29.29 -14.00 -4.13
N LEU A 117 28.32 -13.09 -4.06
CA LEU A 117 28.31 -11.84 -4.81
C LEU A 117 27.44 -10.78 -4.14
N ILE A 118 27.54 -9.54 -4.60
CA ILE A 118 26.67 -8.43 -4.20
C ILE A 118 25.94 -7.95 -5.44
N ILE A 119 24.62 -7.83 -5.33
CA ILE A 119 23.74 -7.22 -6.32
C ILE A 119 23.45 -5.80 -5.87
N GLU A 120 23.42 -4.87 -6.83
CA GLU A 120 23.09 -3.48 -6.61
C GLU A 120 21.97 -3.09 -7.59
N GLY A 121 20.96 -2.36 -7.14
CA GLY A 121 19.92 -1.77 -7.98
C GLY A 121 19.63 -0.33 -7.57
N GLU A 122 19.16 0.50 -8.50
CA GLU A 122 18.83 1.91 -8.22
C GLU A 122 17.58 2.06 -7.33
N ASP A 123 16.70 1.07 -7.39
CA ASP A 123 15.48 0.96 -6.61
C ASP A 123 15.25 -0.48 -6.12
N LEU A 124 14.14 -0.73 -5.42
CA LEU A 124 13.85 -2.05 -4.89
C LEU A 124 13.62 -3.06 -6.02
N SER A 125 12.80 -2.73 -7.02
CA SER A 125 12.47 -3.63 -8.14
C SER A 125 13.71 -4.10 -8.92
N SER A 126 14.58 -3.18 -9.33
CA SER A 126 15.77 -3.45 -10.12
C SER A 126 16.77 -4.33 -9.36
N SER A 127 16.90 -4.11 -8.04
CA SER A 127 17.75 -4.94 -7.19
C SER A 127 17.21 -6.36 -7.03
N LEU A 128 15.89 -6.53 -6.82
CA LEU A 128 15.24 -7.83 -6.68
C LEU A 128 15.19 -8.59 -8.01
N ARG A 129 14.88 -7.90 -9.11
CA ARG A 129 14.89 -8.46 -10.47
C ARG A 129 16.23 -9.10 -10.79
N SER A 130 17.33 -8.48 -10.37
CA SER A 130 18.69 -8.98 -10.57
C SER A 130 19.00 -10.26 -9.79
N LEU A 131 18.19 -10.63 -8.79
CA LEU A 131 18.28 -11.93 -8.08
C LEU A 131 17.62 -13.07 -8.87
N THR A 132 16.71 -12.77 -9.80
CA THR A 132 15.95 -13.78 -10.58
C THR A 132 16.84 -14.81 -11.29
N PRO A 133 17.97 -14.44 -11.92
CA PRO A 133 18.87 -15.41 -12.57
C PRO A 133 19.53 -16.42 -11.62
N LEU A 134 19.37 -16.29 -10.29
CA LEU A 134 19.86 -17.22 -9.28
C LEU A 134 18.88 -18.38 -9.00
N LEU A 135 17.67 -18.29 -9.54
CA LEU A 135 16.64 -19.31 -9.39
C LEU A 135 16.88 -20.45 -10.39
N PRO A 136 16.56 -21.70 -10.02
CA PRO A 136 16.62 -22.81 -10.96
C PRO A 136 15.58 -22.66 -12.07
N ASP A 137 15.77 -23.35 -13.19
CA ASP A 137 14.77 -23.36 -14.27
C ASP A 137 13.44 -23.92 -13.76
N GLU A 138 12.34 -23.37 -14.29
CA GLU A 138 11.00 -23.91 -14.08
C GLU A 138 10.91 -25.30 -14.71
N SER A 139 10.44 -26.29 -13.95
CA SER A 139 10.45 -27.69 -14.42
C SER A 139 9.12 -28.42 -14.28
N ASP A 140 8.08 -27.77 -13.75
CA ASP A 140 6.77 -28.39 -13.50
C ASP A 140 5.67 -27.36 -13.22
N ASP A 141 4.54 -27.46 -13.94
CA ASP A 141 3.35 -26.62 -13.76
C ASP A 141 2.28 -27.29 -12.87
N SER A 142 2.58 -28.47 -12.30
CA SER A 142 1.61 -29.26 -11.53
C SER A 142 1.24 -28.66 -10.17
N TYR A 143 2.03 -27.69 -9.67
CA TYR A 143 1.84 -27.07 -8.36
C TYR A 143 1.83 -25.54 -8.48
N SER A 144 0.88 -24.87 -7.81
CA SER A 144 0.84 -23.39 -7.77
C SER A 144 2.05 -22.78 -7.03
N ILE A 145 2.64 -23.54 -6.09
CA ILE A 145 3.84 -23.16 -5.36
C ILE A 145 4.89 -24.23 -5.63
N ILE A 146 5.99 -23.82 -6.27
CA ILE A 146 7.09 -24.71 -6.62
C ILE A 146 8.34 -24.42 -5.78
N PRO A 147 9.20 -25.43 -5.53
CA PRO A 147 10.50 -25.21 -4.94
C PRO A 147 11.42 -24.34 -5.81
N GLY A 148 12.36 -23.67 -5.16
CA GLY A 148 13.37 -22.81 -5.77
C GLY A 148 12.97 -21.33 -5.87
N GLY A 149 11.75 -20.95 -5.50
CA GLY A 149 11.35 -19.54 -5.39
C GLY A 149 11.93 -18.84 -4.15
N PHE A 150 11.68 -17.54 -4.01
CA PHE A 150 12.09 -16.76 -2.85
C PHE A 150 10.99 -16.70 -1.79
N ALA A 151 11.37 -16.70 -0.52
CA ALA A 151 10.47 -16.35 0.58
C ALA A 151 11.26 -15.73 1.73
N GLY A 152 10.65 -14.79 2.46
CA GLY A 152 11.33 -14.09 3.54
C GLY A 152 10.69 -12.76 3.90
N LEU A 153 11.52 -11.81 4.32
CA LEU A 153 11.15 -10.54 4.96
C LEU A 153 11.67 -9.34 4.16
N LEU A 154 10.79 -8.36 3.97
CA LEU A 154 11.10 -7.00 3.53
C LEU A 154 10.73 -6.05 4.68
N THR A 155 11.71 -5.41 5.32
CA THR A 155 11.39 -4.45 6.41
C THR A 155 10.87 -3.14 5.82
N TYR A 156 10.12 -2.37 6.62
CA TYR A 156 9.60 -1.06 6.21
C TYR A 156 10.72 -0.14 5.72
N ASP A 157 11.92 -0.26 6.28
CA ASP A 157 13.06 0.62 5.98
C ASP A 157 13.55 0.53 4.53
N LEU A 158 13.14 -0.50 3.77
CA LEU A 158 13.35 -0.57 2.31
C LEU A 158 12.62 0.54 1.54
N VAL A 159 11.71 1.27 2.19
CA VAL A 159 11.04 2.46 1.65
C VAL A 159 12.02 3.52 1.13
N GLN A 160 13.26 3.54 1.65
CA GLN A 160 14.37 4.34 1.13
C GLN A 160 14.61 4.17 -0.37
N TRP A 161 14.21 3.02 -0.93
CA TRP A 161 14.33 2.70 -2.35
C TRP A 161 13.00 2.56 -3.08
N THR A 162 11.87 2.59 -2.40
CA THR A 162 10.57 2.65 -3.08
C THR A 162 10.08 4.08 -3.30
N GLU A 163 10.42 4.99 -2.40
CA GLU A 163 9.92 6.36 -2.40
C GLU A 163 11.05 7.40 -2.58
N PRO A 164 10.76 8.59 -3.13
CA PRO A 164 11.78 9.60 -3.42
C PRO A 164 12.18 10.44 -2.19
N ALA A 165 11.44 10.34 -1.08
CA ALA A 165 11.72 11.10 0.14
C ALA A 165 12.99 10.63 0.84
N ARG A 166 13.82 11.59 1.28
CA ARG A 166 15.02 11.31 2.07
C ARG A 166 14.72 11.40 3.56
N LEU A 167 15.06 10.34 4.29
CA LEU A 167 14.73 10.17 5.71
C LEU A 167 15.84 10.66 6.65
N LYS A 168 15.47 11.07 7.87
CA LYS A 168 16.34 11.55 8.95
C LYS A 168 16.74 10.41 9.90
N HIS A 169 15.84 9.47 10.21
CA HIS A 169 16.06 8.44 11.25
C HIS A 169 16.24 7.04 10.63
N LEU A 170 17.35 6.87 9.91
CA LEU A 170 17.70 5.59 9.30
C LEU A 170 18.09 4.52 10.34
N PRO A 171 17.93 3.22 10.03
CA PRO A 171 18.52 2.16 10.84
C PRO A 171 20.04 2.35 11.03
N PRO A 172 20.63 1.82 12.12
CA PRO A 172 22.07 1.75 12.24
C PRO A 172 22.70 0.96 11.08
N PRO A 173 23.91 1.31 10.60
CA PRO A 173 24.60 0.53 9.57
C PRO A 173 24.70 -0.96 9.91
N SER A 174 24.63 -1.81 8.90
CA SER A 174 24.63 -3.27 9.01
C SER A 174 23.38 -3.88 9.67
N THR A 175 22.36 -3.08 10.01
CA THR A 175 21.06 -3.62 10.42
C THR A 175 20.43 -4.40 9.27
N LEU A 176 19.89 -5.59 9.57
CA LEU A 176 19.10 -6.37 8.62
C LEU A 176 17.85 -5.59 8.22
N ILE A 177 17.69 -5.32 6.91
CA ILE A 177 16.53 -4.61 6.34
C ILE A 177 15.80 -5.44 5.28
N GLY A 178 16.34 -6.59 4.90
CA GLY A 178 15.66 -7.54 4.03
C GLY A 178 16.39 -8.88 4.01
N ILE A 179 15.63 -9.96 3.90
CA ILE A 179 16.17 -11.30 3.71
C ILE A 179 15.23 -12.13 2.86
N LEU A 180 15.77 -12.76 1.82
CA LEU A 180 15.06 -13.70 0.96
C LEU A 180 15.81 -15.03 0.96
N LEU A 181 15.16 -16.07 1.46
CA LEU A 181 15.64 -17.45 1.37
C LEU A 181 15.25 -18.01 0.01
N ARG A 182 16.17 -18.68 -0.69
CA ARG A 182 15.77 -19.51 -1.84
C ARG A 182 15.29 -20.85 -1.29
N VAL A 183 13.99 -21.11 -1.40
CA VAL A 183 13.37 -22.25 -0.72
C VAL A 183 13.31 -23.44 -1.67
N ASP A 184 14.39 -24.23 -1.70
CA ASP A 184 14.53 -25.40 -2.56
C ASP A 184 13.71 -26.63 -2.06
N ARG A 185 13.11 -26.52 -0.88
CA ARG A 185 12.40 -27.59 -0.17
C ARG A 185 11.21 -27.00 0.59
N TRP A 186 10.01 -27.50 0.33
CA TRP A 186 8.77 -27.06 0.97
C TRP A 186 8.06 -28.23 1.64
N ILE A 187 7.39 -27.95 2.76
CA ILE A 187 6.30 -28.76 3.28
C ILE A 187 5.06 -27.86 3.29
N ILE A 188 4.05 -28.22 2.50
CA ILE A 188 2.87 -27.41 2.25
C ILE A 188 1.66 -28.15 2.81
N HIS A 189 0.96 -27.54 3.75
CA HIS A 189 -0.34 -28.01 4.22
C HIS A 189 -1.45 -27.21 3.52
N ASN A 190 -2.17 -27.88 2.63
CA ASN A 190 -3.42 -27.41 2.06
C ASN A 190 -4.57 -27.79 3.00
N ARG A 191 -5.08 -26.80 3.74
CA ARG A 191 -6.16 -26.96 4.72
C ARG A 191 -7.51 -27.19 4.07
N GLU A 192 -7.70 -26.73 2.84
CA GLU A 192 -8.92 -26.90 2.04
C GLU A 192 -9.06 -28.33 1.56
N GLU A 193 -7.98 -28.91 1.05
CA GLU A 193 -7.97 -30.28 0.57
C GLU A 193 -7.70 -31.30 1.69
N GLY A 194 -7.16 -30.85 2.84
CA GLY A 194 -6.74 -31.74 3.92
C GLY A 194 -5.52 -32.58 3.52
N ILE A 195 -4.58 -31.97 2.81
CA ILE A 195 -3.39 -32.61 2.24
C ILE A 195 -2.14 -31.91 2.76
N LEU A 196 -1.15 -32.71 3.15
CA LEU A 196 0.22 -32.27 3.39
C LEU A 196 1.10 -32.76 2.25
N THR A 197 1.84 -31.87 1.61
CA THR A 197 2.72 -32.17 0.47
C THR A 197 4.16 -31.78 0.83
N LEU A 198 5.08 -32.74 0.77
CA LEU A 198 6.52 -32.50 0.81
C LEU A 198 7.02 -32.33 -0.63
N LEU A 199 7.66 -31.20 -0.95
CA LEU A 199 8.23 -30.89 -2.26
C LEU A 199 9.73 -30.59 -2.14
N SER A 200 10.55 -31.09 -3.05
CA SER A 200 12.00 -30.83 -3.06
C SER A 200 12.58 -30.80 -4.47
N LEU A 201 13.57 -29.93 -4.71
CA LEU A 201 14.42 -29.99 -5.91
C LEU A 201 15.43 -31.15 -5.88
N TYR A 202 15.64 -31.75 -4.71
CA TYR A 202 16.67 -32.76 -4.48
C TYR A 202 16.08 -34.01 -3.84
N ASP A 203 16.48 -35.17 -4.34
CA ASP A 203 16.28 -36.47 -3.68
C ASP A 203 17.55 -36.78 -2.88
N ASP A 204 17.59 -36.21 -1.68
CA ASP A 204 18.74 -36.31 -0.79
C ASP A 204 18.33 -36.83 0.60
N ASP A 205 19.31 -36.98 1.48
CA ASP A 205 19.11 -37.45 2.84
C ASP A 205 18.07 -36.61 3.61
N TRP A 206 17.95 -35.30 3.31
CA TRP A 206 16.93 -34.47 3.95
C TRP A 206 15.52 -34.88 3.52
N PHE A 207 15.31 -35.08 2.21
CA PHE A 207 14.01 -35.49 1.67
C PHE A 207 13.59 -36.86 2.24
N THR A 208 14.50 -37.84 2.21
CA THR A 208 14.24 -39.20 2.72
C THR A 208 13.93 -39.18 4.22
N ASN A 209 14.77 -38.52 5.04
CA ASN A 209 14.55 -38.48 6.49
C ASN A 209 13.29 -37.68 6.87
N SER A 210 12.92 -36.66 6.07
CA SER A 210 11.67 -35.91 6.26
C SER A 210 10.46 -36.76 5.95
N LEU A 211 10.50 -37.56 4.88
CA LEU A 211 9.44 -38.50 4.52
C LEU A 211 9.17 -39.49 5.66
N ASP A 212 10.22 -40.11 6.19
CA ASP A 212 10.11 -41.07 7.30
C ASP A 212 9.57 -40.37 8.56
N SER A 213 10.15 -39.22 8.94
CA SER A 213 9.78 -38.51 10.17
C SER A 213 8.34 -37.97 10.12
N ILE A 214 7.90 -37.44 8.98
CA ILE A 214 6.51 -36.95 8.81
C ILE A 214 5.53 -38.12 8.90
N SER A 215 5.84 -39.26 8.28
CA SER A 215 5.00 -40.45 8.36
C SER A 215 4.86 -40.96 9.80
N ASP A 216 5.98 -41.06 10.53
CA ASP A 216 5.99 -41.45 11.94
C ASP A 216 5.21 -40.47 12.83
N TRP A 217 5.28 -39.16 12.54
CA TRP A 217 4.57 -38.13 13.29
C TRP A 217 3.05 -38.22 13.10
N ILE A 218 2.60 -38.42 11.87
CA ILE A 218 1.17 -38.56 11.54
C ILE A 218 0.55 -39.74 12.30
N ASP A 219 1.28 -40.84 12.42
CA ASP A 219 0.81 -42.06 13.11
C ASP A 219 0.79 -41.95 14.65
N SER A 220 1.54 -41.01 15.24
CA SER A 220 1.81 -40.97 16.68
C SER A 220 1.17 -39.81 17.44
N SER A 221 0.26 -39.05 16.79
CA SER A 221 -0.20 -37.71 17.18
C SER A 221 -0.23 -37.45 18.70
N ARG A 222 0.55 -36.46 19.15
CA ARG A 222 0.55 -35.96 20.53
C ARG A 222 0.07 -34.52 20.56
N SER A 223 -0.85 -34.21 21.47
CA SER A 223 -1.18 -32.85 21.84
C SER A 223 -0.24 -32.39 22.94
N GLU A 224 0.42 -31.25 22.75
CA GLU A 224 1.19 -30.58 23.82
C GLU A 224 0.40 -29.44 24.46
N LEU A 225 0.72 -29.19 25.73
CA LEU A 225 0.17 -28.08 26.50
C LEU A 225 1.02 -26.82 26.28
N ILE A 226 0.37 -25.71 25.95
CA ILE A 226 1.05 -24.41 25.78
C ILE A 226 1.30 -23.79 27.15
N GLN A 227 2.55 -23.37 27.39
CA GLN A 227 2.92 -22.67 28.62
C GLN A 227 2.44 -21.21 28.59
N THR A 228 1.78 -20.79 29.67
CA THR A 228 1.37 -19.40 29.90
C THR A 228 2.58 -18.48 30.08
N SER A 229 2.48 -17.23 29.63
CA SER A 229 3.50 -16.20 29.92
C SER A 229 3.52 -15.89 31.42
N THR A 230 4.71 -15.61 31.93
CA THR A 230 4.87 -15.05 33.28
C THR A 230 4.92 -13.53 33.17
N TYR A 231 4.28 -12.84 34.11
CA TYR A 231 4.32 -11.38 34.17
C TYR A 231 5.77 -10.86 34.17
N ALA A 232 6.09 -9.99 33.22
CA ALA A 232 7.41 -9.41 33.06
C ALA A 232 7.30 -7.91 32.74
N ASN A 233 8.32 -7.14 33.11
CA ASN A 233 8.32 -5.69 32.89
C ASN A 233 8.68 -5.39 31.43
N PHE A 234 7.96 -4.43 30.84
CA PHE A 234 8.28 -3.80 29.56
C PHE A 234 8.19 -2.28 29.72
N SER A 235 8.81 -1.54 28.81
CA SER A 235 8.70 -0.09 28.71
C SER A 235 7.99 0.31 27.42
N SER A 236 7.49 1.55 27.38
CA SER A 236 6.94 2.18 26.19
C SER A 236 7.86 3.33 25.79
N THR A 237 8.03 3.59 24.49
CA THR A 237 8.88 4.70 24.01
C THR A 237 8.37 6.08 24.42
N ILE A 238 7.05 6.22 24.54
CA ILE A 238 6.37 7.46 24.94
C ILE A 238 5.26 7.18 25.95
N SER A 239 4.84 8.21 26.66
CA SER A 239 3.65 8.26 27.52
C SER A 239 2.36 8.45 26.72
N ASP A 240 1.22 8.26 27.37
CA ASP A 240 -0.10 8.49 26.75
C ASP A 240 -0.32 9.96 26.39
N ASN A 241 0.24 10.88 27.20
CA ASN A 241 0.14 12.31 26.96
C ASN A 241 0.97 12.73 25.73
N GLU A 242 2.20 12.25 25.62
CA GLU A 242 3.04 12.49 24.44
C GLU A 242 2.41 11.92 23.17
N HIS A 243 1.80 10.73 23.24
CA HIS A 243 1.07 10.18 22.10
C HIS A 243 -0.14 11.05 21.72
N SER A 244 -0.88 11.57 22.71
CA SER A 244 -2.00 12.49 22.47
C SER A 244 -1.53 13.78 21.77
N GLU A 245 -0.38 14.33 22.20
CA GLU A 245 0.22 15.51 21.58
C GLU A 245 0.61 15.26 20.11
N VAL A 246 1.14 14.07 19.80
CA VAL A 246 1.41 13.66 18.41
C VAL A 246 0.13 13.64 17.57
N VAL A 247 -0.98 13.13 18.11
CA VAL A 247 -2.27 13.14 17.40
C VAL A 247 -2.69 14.57 17.04
N ASP A 248 -2.55 15.51 17.98
CA ASP A 248 -2.92 16.91 17.72
C ASP A 248 -1.97 17.59 16.72
N ILE A 249 -0.67 17.31 16.76
CA ILE A 249 0.31 17.77 15.76
C ILE A 249 -0.10 17.28 14.36
N VAL A 250 -0.45 16.01 14.24
CA VAL A 250 -0.86 15.40 12.97
C VAL A 250 -2.16 16.03 12.46
N ARG A 251 -3.16 16.24 13.33
CA ARG A 251 -4.43 16.91 12.97
C ARG A 251 -4.20 18.32 12.44
N GLU A 252 -3.27 19.07 13.04
CA GLU A 252 -2.92 20.41 12.58
C GLU A 252 -2.21 20.41 11.22
N GLY A 253 -1.34 19.42 10.94
CA GLY A 253 -0.75 19.22 9.61
C GLY A 253 -1.80 18.88 8.55
N ILE A 254 -2.75 18.01 8.88
CA ILE A 254 -3.90 17.68 8.02
C ILE A 254 -4.72 18.94 7.73
N LYS A 255 -5.02 19.74 8.75
CA LYS A 255 -5.78 20.99 8.61
C LYS A 255 -5.10 22.00 7.69
N LYS A 256 -3.77 22.05 7.69
CA LYS A 256 -2.95 22.89 6.79
C LYS A 256 -2.83 22.35 5.37
N GLY A 257 -3.33 21.14 5.12
CA GLY A 257 -3.32 20.48 3.81
C GLY A 257 -2.01 19.76 3.49
N ASP A 258 -1.14 19.53 4.48
CA ASP A 258 0.17 18.90 4.24
C ASP A 258 0.04 17.40 3.87
N PHE A 259 -1.01 16.73 4.35
CA PHE A 259 -1.42 15.37 4.01
C PHE A 259 -2.87 15.13 4.45
N TYR A 260 -3.47 13.99 4.08
CA TYR A 260 -4.88 13.66 4.33
C TYR A 260 -5.06 12.74 5.55
N GLN A 261 -4.13 11.80 5.71
CA GLN A 261 -4.07 10.83 6.81
C GLN A 261 -2.61 10.43 7.04
N LEU A 262 -2.24 10.17 8.29
CA LEU A 262 -0.93 9.63 8.63
C LEU A 262 -1.07 8.50 9.64
N ASN A 263 -0.38 7.39 9.43
CA ASN A 263 -0.33 6.30 10.38
C ASN A 263 0.84 6.46 11.33
N TYR A 264 0.55 6.59 12.63
CA TYR A 264 1.56 6.71 13.68
C TYR A 264 1.64 5.42 14.49
N GLY A 265 2.86 5.01 14.88
CA GLY A 265 3.09 3.80 15.68
C GLY A 265 3.84 4.07 16.99
N ARG A 266 3.29 3.57 18.10
CA ARG A 266 3.93 3.54 19.42
C ARG A 266 4.62 2.20 19.65
N LYS A 267 5.79 2.22 20.31
CA LYS A 267 6.60 1.01 20.58
C LYS A 267 6.61 0.64 22.06
N TRP A 268 6.59 -0.67 22.30
CA TRP A 268 6.81 -1.30 23.60
C TRP A 268 7.96 -2.30 23.49
N SER A 269 8.86 -2.30 24.47
CA SER A 269 10.05 -3.16 24.45
C SER A 269 10.36 -3.74 25.83
N GLY A 270 10.90 -4.95 25.85
CA GLY A 270 11.25 -5.65 27.09
C GLY A 270 11.92 -6.99 26.83
N GLU A 271 12.55 -7.53 27.88
CA GLU A 271 13.15 -8.87 27.84
C GLU A 271 12.07 -9.95 27.70
N ILE A 272 12.35 -10.96 26.88
CA ILE A 272 11.56 -12.19 26.78
C ILE A 272 12.50 -13.39 26.90
N LYS A 273 11.96 -14.53 27.33
CA LYS A 273 12.77 -15.76 27.45
C LYS A 273 13.10 -16.36 26.08
N ASP A 274 12.08 -16.49 25.24
CA ASP A 274 12.19 -17.15 23.95
C ASP A 274 11.04 -16.67 23.03
N PRO A 275 11.36 -16.08 21.86
CA PRO A 275 10.37 -15.59 20.91
C PRO A 275 9.46 -16.69 20.35
N TRP A 276 9.92 -17.94 20.24
CA TRP A 276 9.11 -19.03 19.69
C TRP A 276 7.88 -19.33 20.56
N PHE A 277 8.04 -19.36 21.89
CA PHE A 277 6.92 -19.57 22.79
C PHE A 277 5.94 -18.38 22.80
N VAL A 278 6.41 -17.16 22.51
CA VAL A 278 5.53 -16.01 22.30
C VAL A 278 4.69 -16.21 21.04
N PHE A 279 5.30 -16.63 19.93
CA PHE A 279 4.60 -16.94 18.69
C PHE A 279 3.51 -18.02 18.88
N LYS A 280 3.82 -19.11 19.60
CA LYS A 280 2.81 -20.16 19.91
C LYS A 280 1.59 -19.60 20.65
N ARG A 281 1.81 -18.75 21.66
CA ARG A 281 0.71 -18.09 22.39
C ARG A 281 -0.11 -17.15 21.50
N LEU A 282 0.55 -16.46 20.56
CA LEU A 282 -0.12 -15.55 19.63
C LEU A 282 -1.06 -16.29 18.69
N ILE A 283 -0.59 -17.38 18.06
CA ILE A 283 -1.41 -18.17 17.14
C ILE A 283 -2.65 -18.74 17.84
N GLU A 284 -2.52 -19.18 19.09
CA GLU A 284 -3.66 -19.72 19.84
C GLU A 284 -4.69 -18.66 20.22
N SER A 285 -4.24 -17.46 20.61
CA SER A 285 -5.12 -16.40 21.08
C SER A 285 -5.76 -15.60 19.95
N ASN A 286 -5.04 -15.39 18.83
CA ASN A 286 -5.43 -14.52 17.73
C ASN A 286 -5.02 -15.13 16.38
N PRO A 287 -5.66 -16.23 15.96
CA PRO A 287 -5.33 -16.87 14.69
C PRO A 287 -5.69 -15.95 13.51
N ALA A 288 -4.76 -15.79 12.56
CA ALA A 288 -4.90 -14.89 11.42
C ALA A 288 -4.43 -15.52 10.09
N PRO A 289 -5.01 -15.13 8.95
CA PRO A 289 -4.73 -15.73 7.63
C PRO A 289 -3.27 -15.61 7.19
N TYR A 290 -2.58 -14.52 7.54
CA TYR A 290 -1.25 -14.23 7.03
C TYR A 290 -0.22 -14.17 8.17
N SER A 291 -0.20 -15.20 9.01
CA SER A 291 0.74 -15.32 10.13
C SER A 291 2.10 -15.83 9.67
N GLY A 292 3.16 -15.57 10.44
CA GLY A 292 4.47 -16.13 10.10
C GLY A 292 5.53 -16.02 11.19
N TRP A 293 6.52 -16.89 11.08
CA TRP A 293 7.70 -16.98 11.92
C TRP A 293 8.97 -16.94 11.05
N LEU A 294 9.95 -16.17 11.52
CA LEU A 294 11.28 -16.11 10.92
C LEU A 294 12.32 -16.12 12.04
N LEU A 295 13.37 -16.92 11.90
CA LEU A 295 14.55 -16.88 12.77
C LEU A 295 15.81 -16.86 11.91
N ILE A 296 16.64 -15.84 12.09
CA ILE A 296 17.94 -15.67 11.40
C ILE A 296 19.04 -15.65 12.48
N PRO A 297 19.61 -16.81 12.83
CA PRO A 297 20.46 -16.95 14.02
C PRO A 297 21.72 -16.10 14.01
N ASP A 298 22.38 -15.95 12.86
CA ASP A 298 23.62 -15.17 12.76
C ASP A 298 23.41 -13.65 12.78
N TYR A 299 22.15 -13.22 12.63
CA TYR A 299 21.71 -11.85 12.84
C TYR A 299 21.09 -11.63 14.22
N ASP A 300 21.06 -12.66 15.07
CA ASP A 300 20.43 -12.61 16.39
C ASP A 300 18.97 -12.13 16.30
N TYR A 301 18.25 -12.52 15.24
CA TYR A 301 16.98 -11.89 14.84
C TYR A 301 15.85 -12.91 14.76
N ALA A 302 14.70 -12.58 15.36
CA ALA A 302 13.48 -13.36 15.26
C ALA A 302 12.26 -12.47 15.00
N LEU A 303 11.28 -13.02 14.27
CA LEU A 303 10.02 -12.37 13.96
C LEU A 303 8.86 -13.32 14.28
N ALA A 304 7.84 -12.81 14.95
CA ALA A 304 6.59 -13.51 15.23
C ALA A 304 5.41 -12.61 14.83
N SER A 305 4.66 -13.00 13.80
CA SER A 305 3.57 -12.20 13.23
C SER A 305 2.26 -12.99 13.16
N VAL A 306 1.16 -12.35 13.54
CA VAL A 306 -0.22 -12.87 13.34
C VAL A 306 -1.05 -11.85 12.56
N SER A 307 -0.57 -11.50 11.37
CA SER A 307 -1.19 -10.45 10.56
C SER A 307 -2.51 -10.92 9.88
N PRO A 308 -3.57 -10.09 9.92
CA PRO A 308 -4.79 -10.33 9.17
C PRO A 308 -4.79 -9.74 7.75
N GLU A 309 -3.81 -8.91 7.38
CA GLU A 309 -3.90 -8.06 6.19
C GLU A 309 -2.94 -8.47 5.08
N LEU A 310 -3.47 -8.55 3.86
CA LEU A 310 -2.74 -8.88 2.64
C LEU A 310 -2.21 -7.59 2.00
N LEU A 311 -0.90 -7.55 1.73
CA LEU A 311 -0.30 -6.51 0.90
C LEU A 311 -0.51 -6.82 -0.59
N LEU A 312 -0.19 -8.05 -0.98
CA LEU A 312 -0.19 -8.48 -2.38
C LEU A 312 -0.50 -9.96 -2.51
N SER A 313 -1.42 -10.27 -3.42
CA SER A 313 -1.49 -11.55 -4.10
C SER A 313 -1.27 -11.32 -5.60
N LEU A 314 -0.40 -12.12 -6.21
CA LEU A 314 -0.17 -12.16 -7.64
C LEU A 314 -0.24 -13.61 -8.11
N SER A 315 -1.14 -13.88 -9.06
CA SER A 315 -1.26 -15.19 -9.69
C SER A 315 -1.86 -15.01 -11.09
N GLU A 316 -1.31 -15.71 -12.08
CA GLU A 316 -1.76 -15.65 -13.49
C GLU A 316 -1.85 -14.21 -14.04
N GLY A 317 -0.92 -13.34 -13.62
CA GLY A 317 -0.90 -11.92 -14.00
C GLY A 317 -2.03 -11.07 -13.41
N VAL A 318 -2.82 -11.60 -12.45
CA VAL A 318 -3.82 -10.85 -11.69
C VAL A 318 -3.21 -10.42 -10.36
N ILE A 319 -3.15 -9.11 -10.17
CA ILE A 319 -2.71 -8.46 -8.93
C ILE A 319 -3.95 -8.23 -8.06
N SER A 320 -3.87 -8.52 -6.77
CA SER A 320 -4.91 -8.20 -5.78
C SER A 320 -4.31 -7.68 -4.47
N THR A 321 -4.98 -6.69 -3.87
CA THR A 321 -4.73 -6.16 -2.53
C THR A 321 -6.05 -6.03 -1.77
N ARG A 322 -6.02 -6.16 -0.45
CA ARG A 322 -7.22 -6.20 0.41
C ARG A 322 -7.08 -5.26 1.62
N PRO A 323 -7.21 -3.95 1.42
CA PRO A 323 -7.11 -2.99 2.51
C PRO A 323 -8.21 -3.21 3.54
N ILE A 324 -7.83 -3.15 4.82
CA ILE A 324 -8.74 -3.27 5.96
C ILE A 324 -8.82 -1.93 6.68
N LYS A 325 -10.00 -1.33 6.74
CA LYS A 325 -10.21 -0.08 7.49
C LYS A 325 -11.66 0.10 7.86
N GLY A 326 -11.93 0.38 9.14
CA GLY A 326 -13.25 0.20 9.71
C GLY A 326 -13.27 -0.97 10.68
N THR A 327 -13.36 -0.68 11.98
CA THR A 327 -13.42 -1.74 13.00
C THR A 327 -14.50 -1.47 14.04
N ARG A 328 -15.32 -2.49 14.35
CA ARG A 328 -16.22 -2.45 15.52
C ARG A 328 -16.09 -3.73 16.34
N PRO A 329 -16.18 -3.66 17.69
CA PRO A 329 -16.12 -4.86 18.52
C PRO A 329 -17.33 -5.78 18.29
N ARG A 330 -17.15 -7.08 18.54
CA ARG A 330 -18.27 -8.03 18.56
C ARG A 330 -19.24 -7.73 19.70
N GLY A 331 -20.54 -7.82 19.41
CA GLY A 331 -21.61 -7.68 20.39
C GLY A 331 -21.85 -8.99 21.14
N ARG A 332 -21.97 -8.95 22.47
CA ARG A 332 -22.28 -10.16 23.28
C ARG A 332 -23.63 -10.82 22.93
N LYS A 333 -24.57 -10.04 22.39
CA LYS A 333 -25.89 -10.49 21.92
C LYS A 333 -26.01 -10.21 20.43
N LEU A 334 -26.72 -11.07 19.70
CA LEU A 334 -26.93 -10.96 18.24
C LEU A 334 -27.46 -9.58 17.82
N GLU A 335 -28.44 -9.04 18.54
CA GLU A 335 -29.01 -7.72 18.25
C GLU A 335 -27.97 -6.59 18.33
N ARG A 336 -27.09 -6.61 19.35
CA ARG A 336 -26.02 -5.62 19.47
C ARG A 336 -24.91 -5.87 18.45
N ASP A 337 -24.63 -7.12 18.11
CA ASP A 337 -23.65 -7.48 17.08
C ASP A 337 -24.07 -6.93 15.71
N GLU A 338 -25.34 -7.11 15.34
CA GLU A 338 -25.93 -6.54 14.11
C GLU A 338 -26.03 -5.01 14.16
N ALA A 339 -26.35 -4.43 15.33
CA ALA A 339 -26.31 -2.98 15.50
C ALA A 339 -24.90 -2.42 15.28
N ASN A 340 -23.86 -3.08 15.78
CA ASN A 340 -22.47 -2.68 15.58
C ASN A 340 -22.06 -2.74 14.10
N LYS A 341 -22.54 -3.73 13.33
CA LYS A 341 -22.32 -3.79 11.87
C LYS A 341 -22.97 -2.60 11.15
N ARG A 342 -24.22 -2.28 11.49
CA ARG A 342 -24.90 -1.11 10.92
C ARG A 342 -24.21 0.20 11.31
N GLU A 343 -23.76 0.29 12.56
CA GLU A 343 -23.02 1.44 13.07
C GLU A 343 -21.71 1.67 12.29
N LEU A 344 -20.94 0.59 12.06
CA LEU A 344 -19.70 0.60 11.26
C LEU A 344 -19.92 1.24 9.89
N VAL A 345 -20.97 0.82 9.17
CA VAL A 345 -21.28 1.27 7.81
C VAL A 345 -21.95 2.65 7.79
N SER A 346 -22.69 2.99 8.83
CA SER A 346 -23.31 4.33 8.96
C SER A 346 -22.31 5.42 9.36
N SER A 347 -21.14 5.04 9.89
CA SER A 347 -20.13 5.97 10.37
C SER A 347 -19.47 6.71 9.21
N ARG A 348 -19.62 8.05 9.20
CA ARG A 348 -18.98 8.92 8.21
C ARG A 348 -17.45 8.73 8.21
N LYS A 349 -16.81 8.74 9.39
CA LYS A 349 -15.36 8.56 9.58
C LYS A 349 -14.86 7.25 8.96
N GLU A 350 -15.51 6.13 9.29
CA GLU A 350 -15.03 4.80 8.87
C GLU A 350 -15.16 4.61 7.35
N ILE A 351 -16.29 5.04 6.77
CA ILE A 351 -16.49 5.00 5.32
C ILE A 351 -15.50 5.90 4.61
N SER A 352 -15.25 7.10 5.11
CA SER A 352 -14.35 8.03 4.45
C SER A 352 -12.89 7.56 4.47
N GLU A 353 -12.46 7.01 5.60
CA GLU A 353 -11.14 6.38 5.69
C GLU A 353 -11.03 5.17 4.77
N HIS A 354 -12.06 4.33 4.70
CA HIS A 354 -12.05 3.15 3.83
C HIS A 354 -11.99 3.54 2.34
N MET A 355 -12.81 4.51 1.90
CA MET A 355 -12.84 4.95 0.50
C MET A 355 -11.54 5.63 0.07
N MET A 356 -10.91 6.41 0.96
CA MET A 356 -9.60 6.97 0.72
C MET A 356 -8.54 5.90 0.45
N LEU A 357 -8.56 4.79 1.21
CA LEU A 357 -7.66 3.67 0.97
C LEU A 357 -7.99 2.93 -0.32
N VAL A 358 -9.27 2.74 -0.66
CA VAL A 358 -9.65 2.14 -1.94
C VAL A 358 -9.06 2.94 -3.11
N ASP A 359 -9.16 4.27 -3.10
CA ASP A 359 -8.59 5.10 -4.17
C ASP A 359 -7.05 5.09 -4.16
N LEU A 360 -6.41 5.05 -2.99
CA LEU A 360 -4.95 4.90 -2.85
C LEU A 360 -4.45 3.58 -3.44
N GLU A 361 -5.08 2.45 -3.11
CA GLU A 361 -4.71 1.14 -3.63
C GLU A 361 -4.99 1.03 -5.14
N ARG A 362 -6.08 1.63 -5.64
CA ARG A 362 -6.33 1.74 -7.09
C ARG A 362 -5.23 2.53 -7.80
N ASN A 363 -4.73 3.59 -7.18
CA ASN A 363 -3.64 4.40 -7.73
C ASN A 363 -2.34 3.59 -7.82
N ASP A 364 -1.99 2.87 -6.75
CA ASP A 364 -0.77 2.06 -6.73
C ASP A 364 -0.82 0.93 -7.75
N LEU A 365 -1.94 0.22 -7.86
CA LEU A 365 -2.13 -0.80 -8.90
C LEU A 365 -2.10 -0.19 -10.31
N SER A 366 -2.63 1.02 -10.50
CA SER A 366 -2.67 1.68 -11.81
C SER A 366 -1.28 2.02 -12.36
N LYS A 367 -0.23 2.06 -11.54
CA LYS A 367 1.15 2.26 -12.02
C LYS A 367 1.67 1.08 -12.86
N VAL A 368 1.17 -0.13 -12.60
CA VAL A 368 1.70 -1.40 -13.15
C VAL A 368 0.64 -2.27 -13.85
N CYS A 369 -0.64 -1.96 -13.66
CA CYS A 369 -1.73 -2.67 -14.31
C CYS A 369 -2.09 -2.05 -15.66
N ARG A 370 -2.61 -2.86 -16.57
CA ARG A 370 -3.20 -2.39 -17.84
C ARG A 370 -4.32 -1.40 -17.56
N VAL A 371 -4.38 -0.33 -18.34
CA VAL A 371 -5.51 0.60 -18.33
C VAL A 371 -6.83 -0.17 -18.47
N GLY A 372 -7.84 0.20 -17.68
CA GLY A 372 -9.15 -0.49 -17.70
C GLY A 372 -9.23 -1.75 -16.86
N SER A 373 -8.11 -2.31 -16.40
CA SER A 373 -8.13 -3.59 -15.66
C SER A 373 -8.29 -3.42 -14.14
N VAL A 374 -7.88 -2.29 -13.57
CA VAL A 374 -7.96 -2.02 -12.12
C VAL A 374 -9.41 -1.76 -11.71
N LYS A 375 -9.92 -2.58 -10.79
CA LYS A 375 -11.32 -2.55 -10.34
C LYS A 375 -11.43 -2.70 -8.83
N TRP A 376 -12.35 -1.95 -8.25
CA TRP A 376 -12.81 -2.12 -6.88
C TRP A 376 -13.88 -3.23 -6.85
N HIS A 377 -13.66 -4.23 -6.01
CA HIS A 377 -14.50 -5.41 -5.86
C HIS A 377 -14.73 -5.76 -4.38
N ASP A 378 -15.74 -6.59 -4.16
CA ASP A 378 -15.97 -7.32 -2.91
C ASP A 378 -15.92 -6.47 -1.63
N TRP A 379 -16.61 -5.33 -1.65
CA TRP A 379 -16.83 -4.49 -0.48
C TRP A 379 -17.78 -5.17 0.52
N ARG A 380 -17.24 -5.60 1.66
CA ARG A 380 -17.92 -6.51 2.59
C ARG A 380 -17.54 -6.25 4.04
N ILE A 381 -18.32 -6.83 4.95
CA ILE A 381 -18.00 -6.91 6.37
C ILE A 381 -17.47 -8.31 6.68
N GLU A 382 -16.26 -8.39 7.23
CA GLU A 382 -15.67 -9.60 7.77
C GLU A 382 -15.74 -9.60 9.30
N SER A 383 -16.53 -10.50 9.86
CA SER A 383 -16.61 -10.73 11.30
C SER A 383 -15.51 -11.72 11.71
N HIS A 384 -14.55 -11.25 12.50
CA HIS A 384 -13.57 -12.04 13.23
C HIS A 384 -14.07 -12.36 14.65
N PRO A 385 -13.36 -13.18 15.45
CA PRO A 385 -13.84 -13.56 16.78
C PRO A 385 -14.08 -12.40 17.73
N ASN A 386 -13.31 -11.31 17.55
CA ASN A 386 -13.27 -10.19 18.48
C ASN A 386 -13.80 -8.88 17.85
N VAL A 387 -13.82 -8.78 16.51
CA VAL A 387 -14.18 -7.57 15.78
C VAL A 387 -14.90 -7.83 14.46
N HIS A 388 -15.58 -6.81 13.93
CA HIS A 388 -16.01 -6.69 12.54
C HIS A 388 -15.04 -5.76 11.80
N HIS A 389 -14.63 -6.14 10.61
CA HIS A 389 -13.79 -5.37 9.70
C HIS A 389 -14.55 -5.00 8.44
N LEU A 390 -14.36 -3.78 7.95
CA LEU A 390 -14.78 -3.40 6.60
C LEU A 390 -13.61 -3.64 5.65
N VAL A 391 -13.84 -4.45 4.63
CA VAL A 391 -12.82 -4.96 3.70
C VAL A 391 -13.28 -4.68 2.27
N SER A 392 -12.32 -4.30 1.42
CA SER A 392 -12.49 -4.23 -0.03
C SER A 392 -11.38 -5.01 -0.71
N GLU A 393 -11.65 -5.54 -1.90
CA GLU A 393 -10.62 -6.06 -2.78
C GLU A 393 -10.39 -5.09 -3.93
N ILE A 394 -9.13 -4.81 -4.26
CA ILE A 394 -8.77 -4.07 -5.47
C ILE A 394 -7.90 -5.00 -6.29
N ARG A 395 -8.32 -5.27 -7.54
CA ARG A 395 -7.58 -6.15 -8.45
C ARG A 395 -7.34 -5.51 -9.80
N GLY A 396 -6.25 -5.89 -10.45
CA GLY A 396 -5.88 -5.45 -11.79
C GLY A 396 -5.11 -6.52 -12.55
N LYS A 397 -4.95 -6.33 -13.86
CA LYS A 397 -4.14 -7.22 -14.71
C LYS A 397 -2.81 -6.57 -14.99
N LEU A 398 -1.71 -7.27 -14.70
CA LEU A 398 -0.34 -6.80 -14.95
C LEU A 398 -0.14 -6.42 -16.43
N ARG A 399 0.55 -5.30 -16.66
CA ARG A 399 0.93 -4.82 -17.99
C ARG A 399 2.05 -5.69 -18.57
N SER A 400 2.11 -5.82 -19.90
CA SER A 400 3.04 -6.76 -20.56
C SER A 400 4.51 -6.34 -20.52
N ASP A 401 4.78 -5.06 -20.28
CA ASP A 401 6.11 -4.45 -20.09
C ASP A 401 6.53 -4.36 -18.61
N CYS A 402 5.67 -4.81 -17.68
CA CYS A 402 5.98 -4.90 -16.26
C CYS A 402 6.17 -6.35 -15.84
N ASP A 403 6.98 -6.57 -14.79
CA ASP A 403 7.13 -7.86 -14.14
C ASP A 403 6.60 -7.87 -12.70
N SER A 404 6.70 -9.01 -12.03
CA SER A 404 6.22 -9.18 -10.66
C SER A 404 6.99 -8.33 -9.63
N TRP A 405 8.21 -7.89 -9.91
CA TRP A 405 9.00 -7.03 -9.03
C TRP A 405 8.59 -5.56 -9.15
N ASP A 406 8.14 -5.12 -10.32
CA ASP A 406 7.53 -3.80 -10.50
C ASP A 406 6.29 -3.65 -9.61
N VAL A 407 5.52 -4.73 -9.43
CA VAL A 407 4.35 -4.74 -8.54
C VAL A 407 4.73 -4.42 -7.10
N ILE A 408 5.77 -5.07 -6.57
CA ILE A 408 6.29 -4.79 -5.21
C ILE A 408 6.72 -3.32 -5.10
N GLN A 409 7.45 -2.80 -6.08
CA GLN A 409 7.91 -1.42 -6.11
C GLN A 409 6.76 -0.40 -6.13
N ALA A 410 5.63 -0.72 -6.76
CA ALA A 410 4.47 0.16 -6.85
C ALA A 410 3.66 0.23 -5.55
N ILE A 411 3.49 -0.91 -4.86
CA ILE A 411 2.60 -1.05 -3.71
C ILE A 411 3.31 -0.94 -2.36
N PHE A 412 4.61 -1.26 -2.28
CA PHE A 412 5.34 -1.33 -1.00
C PHE A 412 5.94 0.02 -0.59
N PRO A 413 5.79 0.46 0.67
CA PRO A 413 4.97 -0.13 1.72
C PRO A 413 3.47 0.13 1.50
N GLY A 414 2.61 -0.73 2.06
CA GLY A 414 1.16 -0.72 1.83
C GLY A 414 0.48 0.58 2.25
N GLY A 415 -0.48 1.08 1.47
CA GLY A 415 -1.09 2.39 1.71
C GLY A 415 -1.83 2.51 3.04
N SER A 416 -2.45 1.42 3.49
CA SER A 416 -3.21 1.33 4.75
C SER A 416 -2.36 1.52 6.01
N ILE A 417 -1.03 1.37 5.92
CA ILE A 417 -0.09 1.45 7.06
C ILE A 417 0.86 2.64 7.05
N THR A 418 0.85 3.45 5.99
CA THR A 418 1.55 4.74 5.92
C THR A 418 0.59 5.92 6.06
N GLY A 419 -0.43 6.00 5.22
CA GLY A 419 -1.24 7.19 5.03
C GLY A 419 -1.16 7.75 3.61
N CYS A 420 -1.80 8.91 3.41
CA CYS A 420 -2.03 9.52 2.12
C CYS A 420 -1.81 11.04 2.17
N PRO A 421 -1.06 11.65 1.22
CA PRO A 421 -0.25 11.03 0.17
C PRO A 421 0.97 10.26 0.70
N LYS A 422 1.31 9.14 0.06
CA LYS A 422 2.29 8.15 0.56
C LYS A 422 3.67 8.78 0.84
N THR A 423 4.28 9.46 -0.13
CA THR A 423 5.60 10.06 0.02
C THR A 423 5.67 11.10 1.15
N ALA A 424 4.65 11.96 1.27
CA ALA A 424 4.58 13.00 2.30
C ALA A 424 4.44 12.40 3.70
N THR A 425 3.60 11.39 3.84
CA THR A 425 3.34 10.73 5.13
C THR A 425 4.52 9.92 5.60
N ILE A 426 5.27 9.27 4.72
CA ILE A 426 6.51 8.56 5.07
C ILE A 426 7.56 9.52 5.66
N ALA A 427 7.75 10.69 5.04
CA ALA A 427 8.67 11.70 5.56
C ALA A 427 8.22 12.25 6.92
N ALA A 428 6.92 12.46 7.10
CA ALA A 428 6.34 12.91 8.36
C ALA A 428 6.42 11.83 9.46
N ILE A 429 6.20 10.55 9.12
CA ILE A 429 6.36 9.41 10.04
C ILE A 429 7.78 9.33 10.56
N ASP A 430 8.77 9.42 9.68
CA ASP A 430 10.18 9.41 10.06
C ASP A 430 10.52 10.56 11.03
N GLU A 431 9.94 11.74 10.83
CA GLU A 431 10.10 12.88 11.73
C GLU A 431 9.42 12.66 13.09
N LEU A 432 8.20 12.10 13.13
CA LEU A 432 7.40 11.93 14.35
C LEU A 432 7.83 10.74 15.21
N GLU A 433 8.22 9.62 14.60
CA GLU A 433 8.57 8.40 15.33
C GLU A 433 10.02 8.41 15.85
N HIS A 434 10.85 9.32 15.34
CA HIS A 434 12.26 9.48 15.71
C HIS A 434 13.09 8.20 15.65
N SER A 435 12.63 7.19 14.90
CA SER A 435 13.22 5.87 14.85
C SER A 435 12.74 5.06 13.64
N PRO A 436 13.56 4.14 13.11
CA PRO A 436 13.15 3.23 12.04
C PRO A 436 12.05 2.28 12.49
N ARG A 437 11.21 1.80 11.58
CA ARG A 437 10.12 0.85 11.93
C ARG A 437 10.57 -0.61 11.96
N GLY A 438 11.66 -0.97 11.28
CA GLY A 438 12.07 -2.36 11.19
C GLY A 438 11.00 -3.20 10.50
N ALA A 439 10.74 -4.41 11.01
CA ALA A 439 9.72 -5.28 10.41
C ALA A 439 8.29 -4.74 10.52
N TRP A 440 7.96 -3.89 11.50
CA TRP A 440 6.59 -3.39 11.63
C TRP A 440 6.20 -2.58 10.40
N THR A 441 5.04 -2.88 9.82
CA THR A 441 4.55 -2.34 8.54
C THR A 441 5.42 -2.64 7.31
N GLY A 442 6.39 -3.55 7.44
CA GLY A 442 7.03 -4.23 6.32
C GLY A 442 6.16 -5.38 5.80
N SER A 443 6.80 -6.40 5.23
CA SER A 443 6.12 -7.55 4.64
C SER A 443 6.89 -8.86 4.83
N LEU A 444 6.17 -9.93 5.10
CA LEU A 444 6.67 -11.30 5.09
C LEU A 444 5.84 -12.11 4.09
N GLY A 445 6.50 -12.94 3.28
CA GLY A 445 5.81 -13.63 2.22
C GLY A 445 6.72 -14.48 1.33
N LEU A 446 6.18 -14.83 0.17
CA LEU A 446 6.85 -15.62 -0.85
C LEU A 446 6.63 -15.01 -2.24
N HIS A 447 7.60 -15.23 -3.12
CA HIS A 447 7.63 -14.66 -4.46
C HIS A 447 8.44 -15.57 -5.39
N ASP A 448 7.79 -16.04 -6.44
CA ASP A 448 8.44 -16.74 -7.54
C ASP A 448 8.28 -15.95 -8.84
N PRO A 449 9.32 -15.23 -9.29
CA PRO A 449 9.25 -14.44 -10.51
C PRO A 449 9.18 -15.30 -11.78
N ARG A 450 9.44 -16.62 -11.70
CA ARG A 450 9.37 -17.54 -12.86
C ARG A 450 7.92 -17.84 -13.21
N THR A 451 7.13 -18.24 -12.22
CA THR A 451 5.69 -18.51 -12.35
C THR A 451 4.86 -17.22 -12.30
N GLY A 452 5.44 -16.14 -11.76
CA GLY A 452 4.74 -14.92 -11.43
C GLY A 452 3.89 -15.02 -10.16
N TYR A 453 3.97 -16.11 -9.39
CA TYR A 453 3.22 -16.26 -8.14
C TYR A 453 3.86 -15.45 -7.01
N ALA A 454 3.09 -14.62 -6.31
CA ALA A 454 3.55 -13.94 -5.10
C ALA A 454 2.43 -13.78 -4.06
N CYS A 455 2.78 -13.89 -2.79
CA CYS A 455 1.88 -13.61 -1.68
C CYS A 455 2.66 -12.95 -0.55
N TRP A 456 2.29 -11.71 -0.23
CA TRP A 456 2.98 -10.87 0.74
C TRP A 456 1.95 -10.26 1.71
N ASN A 457 2.22 -10.35 3.01
CA ASN A 457 1.35 -9.77 4.03
C ASN A 457 1.75 -8.32 4.35
N ILE A 458 0.97 -7.62 5.18
CA ILE A 458 1.45 -6.43 5.88
C ILE A 458 1.82 -6.83 7.31
N LEU A 459 3.03 -6.52 7.76
CA LEU A 459 3.50 -6.89 9.10
C LEU A 459 2.93 -5.97 10.19
N ILE A 460 1.65 -6.16 10.48
CA ILE A 460 0.96 -5.67 11.67
C ILE A 460 0.74 -6.84 12.64
N ARG A 461 0.39 -6.53 13.89
CA ARG A 461 0.28 -7.55 14.96
C ARG A 461 1.52 -8.44 15.04
N THR A 462 2.68 -7.78 15.06
CA THR A 462 3.98 -8.40 14.87
C THR A 462 4.91 -8.03 16.03
N LEU A 463 5.67 -9.02 16.47
CA LEU A 463 6.74 -8.89 17.45
C LEU A 463 8.07 -9.15 16.74
N GLU A 464 8.97 -8.19 16.82
CA GLU A 464 10.38 -8.33 16.42
C GLU A 464 11.20 -8.60 17.68
N ALA A 465 12.15 -9.53 17.65
CA ALA A 465 13.04 -9.79 18.77
C ALA A 465 14.50 -9.83 18.31
N LYS A 466 15.38 -9.24 19.12
CA LYS A 466 16.83 -9.28 18.91
C LYS A 466 17.52 -9.89 20.12
N PHE A 467 18.45 -10.81 19.90
CA PHE A 467 19.24 -11.40 20.97
C PHE A 467 20.43 -10.49 21.31
N SER A 468 20.67 -10.31 22.60
CA SER A 468 21.85 -9.63 23.14
C SER A 468 22.52 -10.55 24.16
N PRO A 469 23.85 -10.77 24.09
CA PRO A 469 24.56 -11.58 25.07
C PRO A 469 24.40 -11.10 26.52
N SER A 470 24.12 -9.80 26.75
CA SER A 470 23.94 -9.23 28.09
C SER A 470 22.54 -9.39 28.67
N SER A 471 21.52 -9.45 27.81
CA SER A 471 20.11 -9.28 28.20
C SER A 471 19.20 -10.38 27.67
N GLY A 472 19.76 -11.35 26.93
CA GLY A 472 18.96 -12.35 26.22
C GLY A 472 18.16 -11.73 25.08
N TRP A 473 16.98 -12.27 24.81
CA TRP A 473 16.08 -11.75 23.78
C TRP A 473 15.36 -10.49 24.26
N ILE A 474 15.52 -9.39 23.51
CA ILE A 474 14.72 -8.17 23.66
C ILE A 474 13.66 -8.17 22.57
N ALA A 475 12.39 -8.20 22.97
CA ALA A 475 11.27 -8.05 22.06
C ALA A 475 10.84 -6.59 21.94
N THR A 476 10.39 -6.21 20.75
CA THR A 476 9.75 -4.96 20.42
C THR A 476 8.42 -5.23 19.72
N VAL A 477 7.38 -4.58 20.23
CA VAL A 477 6.03 -4.56 19.67
C VAL A 477 5.73 -3.13 19.27
N GLN A 478 5.26 -2.91 18.05
CA GLN A 478 4.78 -1.61 17.61
C GLN A 478 3.31 -1.71 17.19
N ALA A 479 2.51 -0.73 17.59
CA ALA A 479 1.10 -0.66 17.21
C ALA A 479 0.61 0.78 17.14
N GLY A 480 -0.39 0.99 16.30
CA GLY A 480 -1.00 2.30 16.10
C GLY A 480 -2.03 2.26 14.98
N GLY A 481 -2.38 3.43 14.47
CA GLY A 481 -3.51 3.61 13.58
C GLY A 481 -3.35 4.82 12.68
N GLY A 482 -4.28 4.94 11.74
CA GLY A 482 -4.31 6.08 10.82
C GLY A 482 -5.05 7.23 11.44
N LEU A 483 -4.34 8.34 11.60
CA LEU A 483 -4.83 9.57 12.16
C LEU A 483 -5.40 10.43 11.04
N VAL A 484 -6.68 10.78 11.17
CA VAL A 484 -7.41 11.73 10.33
C VAL A 484 -7.76 13.01 11.10
N PHE A 485 -8.26 14.04 10.41
CA PHE A 485 -8.70 15.30 11.02
C PHE A 485 -9.72 15.10 12.18
N GLU A 486 -10.65 14.14 12.01
CA GLU A 486 -11.69 13.80 12.99
C GLU A 486 -11.21 12.88 14.13
N SER A 487 -9.91 12.57 14.21
CA SER A 487 -9.38 11.71 15.27
C SER A 487 -9.48 12.38 16.65
N ASP A 488 -9.76 11.56 17.66
CA ASP A 488 -9.78 11.97 19.07
C ASP A 488 -8.54 11.41 19.77
N SER A 489 -7.69 12.28 20.31
CA SER A 489 -6.36 11.91 20.80
C SER A 489 -6.38 10.81 21.86
N ILE A 490 -7.35 10.86 22.78
CA ILE A 490 -7.51 9.85 23.83
C ILE A 490 -7.91 8.50 23.22
N GLN A 491 -8.89 8.48 22.30
CA GLN A 491 -9.33 7.24 21.65
C GLN A 491 -8.23 6.60 20.82
N GLU A 492 -7.41 7.38 20.10
CA GLU A 492 -6.31 6.84 19.29
C GLU A 492 -5.19 6.23 20.16
N VAL A 493 -4.94 6.80 21.35
CA VAL A 493 -4.02 6.21 22.34
C VAL A 493 -4.53 4.85 22.81
N GLU A 494 -5.81 4.76 23.15
CA GLU A 494 -6.44 3.51 23.60
C GLU A 494 -6.52 2.48 22.47
N GLU A 495 -6.76 2.91 21.23
CA GLU A 495 -6.73 2.04 20.06
C GLU A 495 -5.34 1.42 19.84
N ALA A 496 -4.27 2.22 19.97
CA ALA A 496 -2.90 1.71 19.85
C ALA A 496 -2.58 0.66 20.92
N LYS A 497 -2.96 0.90 22.18
CA LYS A 497 -2.81 -0.10 23.26
C LYS A 497 -3.63 -1.35 22.99
N TRP A 498 -4.89 -1.19 22.58
CA TRP A 498 -5.78 -2.30 22.27
C TRP A 498 -5.23 -3.17 21.12
N LYS A 499 -4.68 -2.57 20.08
CA LYS A 499 -4.01 -3.28 18.98
C LYS A 499 -2.73 -3.99 19.42
N ALA A 500 -2.00 -3.47 20.41
CA ALA A 500 -0.82 -4.10 20.99
C ALA A 500 -1.17 -5.20 22.00
N GLN A 501 -2.34 -5.15 22.64
CA GLN A 501 -2.70 -5.94 23.82
C GLN A 501 -2.41 -7.43 23.70
N ALA A 502 -2.77 -8.06 22.58
CA ALA A 502 -2.52 -9.48 22.33
C ALA A 502 -1.03 -9.84 22.34
N LEU A 503 -0.20 -8.95 21.79
CA LEU A 503 1.26 -9.09 21.75
C LEU A 503 1.87 -8.86 23.12
N LEU A 504 1.38 -7.86 23.86
CA LEU A 504 1.84 -7.58 25.23
C LEU A 504 1.52 -8.74 26.17
N ASP A 505 0.33 -9.35 26.05
CA ASP A 505 -0.06 -10.50 26.85
C ASP A 505 0.79 -11.74 26.50
N ALA A 506 0.95 -12.02 25.20
CA ALA A 506 1.76 -13.14 24.76
C ALA A 506 3.25 -12.98 25.13
N ALA A 507 3.81 -11.77 25.06
CA ALA A 507 5.22 -11.51 25.38
C ALA A 507 5.48 -11.45 26.89
N TRP A 508 4.65 -10.70 27.63
CA TRP A 508 4.93 -10.26 29.00
C TRP A 508 3.81 -10.57 30.01
N GLY A 509 2.75 -11.30 29.63
CA GLY A 509 1.67 -11.71 30.54
C GLY A 509 0.80 -10.55 31.05
N PHE A 510 0.76 -9.45 30.30
CA PHE A 510 -0.04 -8.28 30.62
C PHE A 510 -1.43 -8.40 29.99
N SER A 511 -2.48 -8.53 30.82
CA SER A 511 -3.87 -8.58 30.37
C SER A 511 -4.74 -7.64 31.20
N GLU A 512 -5.22 -6.54 30.62
CA GLU A 512 -6.19 -5.65 31.27
C GLU A 512 -7.65 -6.09 31.08
N THR A 513 -7.99 -6.92 30.08
CA THR A 513 -9.38 -7.34 29.82
C THR A 513 -9.53 -8.72 29.15
N LYS A 514 -10.63 -9.43 29.49
CA LYS A 514 -11.03 -10.67 28.81
C LYS A 514 -11.72 -10.37 27.48
N ILE A 515 -11.14 -10.84 26.38
CA ILE A 515 -11.66 -10.66 25.02
C ILE A 515 -12.75 -11.72 24.72
N PRO A 516 -13.93 -11.35 24.19
CA PRO A 516 -14.99 -12.31 23.83
C PRO A 516 -14.63 -13.12 22.58
N ASN A 517 -14.86 -14.44 22.58
CA ASN A 517 -14.57 -15.32 21.43
C ASN A 517 -15.87 -15.74 20.70
N GLN A 518 -16.08 -15.27 19.47
CA GLN A 518 -17.24 -15.60 18.63
C GLN A 518 -16.86 -16.22 17.27
N LYS A 519 -17.80 -16.86 16.57
CA LYS A 519 -17.55 -17.44 15.23
C LYS A 519 -17.37 -16.34 14.17
N MET A 520 -16.57 -16.64 13.15
CA MET A 520 -16.35 -15.76 12.01
C MET A 520 -17.47 -15.87 10.98
N SER A 521 -17.70 -14.80 10.22
CA SER A 521 -18.67 -14.74 9.13
C SER A 521 -18.35 -13.61 8.16
N ILE A 522 -18.65 -13.79 6.88
CA ILE A 522 -18.61 -12.73 5.89
C ILE A 522 -20.05 -12.29 5.59
N SER A 523 -20.29 -10.99 5.45
CA SER A 523 -21.61 -10.43 5.14
C SER A 523 -21.49 -9.26 4.18
N PRO A 524 -22.45 -9.05 3.27
CA PRO A 524 -22.47 -7.87 2.41
C PRO A 524 -22.69 -6.61 3.25
N VAL A 525 -22.25 -5.47 2.73
CA VAL A 525 -22.49 -4.16 3.35
C VAL A 525 -23.99 -3.82 3.26
N PRO A 526 -24.70 -3.61 4.39
CA PRO A 526 -26.11 -3.25 4.36
C PRO A 526 -26.32 -1.83 3.83
N ILE A 527 -27.29 -1.64 2.93
CA ILE A 527 -27.70 -0.32 2.46
C ILE A 527 -28.48 0.39 3.56
N VAL A 528 -27.81 1.32 4.26
CA VAL A 528 -28.37 2.04 5.42
C VAL A 528 -28.70 3.50 5.13
N ASN A 529 -28.25 4.06 4.01
CA ASN A 529 -28.53 5.43 3.54
C ASN A 529 -28.14 5.59 2.05
N ASP A 530 -28.53 6.72 1.46
CA ASP A 530 -28.28 7.06 0.05
C ASP A 530 -26.78 7.08 -0.31
N ARG A 531 -25.90 7.43 0.63
CA ARG A 531 -24.44 7.41 0.40
C ARG A 531 -23.96 5.99 0.14
N ILE A 532 -24.37 5.04 0.99
CA ILE A 532 -24.01 3.62 0.82
C ILE A 532 -24.66 3.05 -0.44
N GLU A 533 -25.88 3.46 -0.76
CA GLU A 533 -26.54 3.07 -2.01
C GLU A 533 -25.72 3.52 -3.24
N ASN A 534 -25.26 4.78 -3.26
CA ASN A 534 -24.46 5.31 -4.35
C ASN A 534 -23.08 4.65 -4.47
N LEU A 535 -22.39 4.39 -3.35
CA LEU A 535 -21.14 3.62 -3.35
C LEU A 535 -21.36 2.18 -3.86
N THR A 536 -22.49 1.57 -3.51
CA THR A 536 -22.86 0.23 -4.00
C THR A 536 -23.15 0.24 -5.51
N LYS A 537 -23.71 1.34 -6.04
CA LYS A 537 -23.85 1.54 -7.48
C LYS A 537 -22.49 1.65 -8.17
N SER A 538 -21.52 2.37 -7.59
CA SER A 538 -20.15 2.45 -8.13
C SER A 538 -19.49 1.08 -8.29
N LEU A 539 -19.73 0.14 -7.37
CA LEU A 539 -19.21 -1.23 -7.44
C LEU A 539 -19.81 -2.07 -8.59
N THR A 540 -21.03 -1.77 -9.00
CA THR A 540 -21.81 -2.56 -9.97
C THR A 540 -21.91 -1.90 -11.33
N LEU A 541 -21.43 -0.67 -11.47
CA LEU A 541 -21.34 0.03 -12.75
C LEU A 541 -20.48 -0.79 -13.71
N GLN A 542 -21.13 -1.29 -14.75
CA GLN A 542 -20.43 -1.84 -15.89
C GLN A 542 -19.64 -0.69 -16.53
N GLU A 543 -18.32 -0.76 -16.40
CA GLU A 543 -17.44 0.17 -17.07
C GLU A 543 -17.75 0.16 -18.57
N GLN A 544 -17.81 1.36 -19.15
CA GLN A 544 -17.78 1.52 -20.59
C GLN A 544 -16.58 0.75 -21.12
N VAL A 545 -16.82 -0.19 -22.04
CA VAL A 545 -15.76 -0.95 -22.71
C VAL A 545 -14.88 0.05 -23.44
N CYS A 546 -13.78 0.46 -22.83
CA CYS A 546 -12.74 1.20 -23.50
C CYS A 546 -11.53 0.29 -23.66
N ILE A 547 -11.17 0.05 -24.92
CA ILE A 547 -9.85 -0.43 -25.29
C ILE A 547 -8.98 0.83 -25.33
N ALA A 548 -8.31 1.15 -24.23
CA ALA A 548 -7.34 2.24 -24.23
C ALA A 548 -6.32 1.97 -25.35
N PRO A 549 -6.12 2.89 -26.31
CA PRO A 549 -5.24 2.64 -27.44
C PRO A 549 -3.76 2.62 -27.04
N PHE A 550 -3.43 3.23 -25.90
CA PHE A 550 -2.07 3.39 -25.39
C PHE A 550 -2.02 3.22 -23.88
N GLU A 551 -0.91 2.65 -23.41
CA GLU A 551 -0.55 2.67 -21.99
C GLU A 551 0.10 4.03 -21.66
N PRO A 552 -0.10 4.59 -20.45
CA PRO A 552 0.49 5.88 -20.07
C PRO A 552 2.01 5.84 -20.08
N ILE A 553 2.64 6.97 -20.43
CA ILE A 553 4.10 7.08 -20.56
C ILE A 553 4.63 8.07 -19.53
N CYS A 554 5.56 7.63 -18.67
CA CYS A 554 6.34 8.52 -17.82
C CYS A 554 7.49 9.11 -18.64
N TRP A 555 7.51 10.43 -18.80
CA TRP A 555 8.56 11.13 -19.53
C TRP A 555 9.61 11.70 -18.58
N ALA A 556 10.87 11.47 -18.90
CA ALA A 556 12.03 12.07 -18.27
C ALA A 556 12.69 13.10 -19.21
N PRO A 557 13.42 14.10 -18.68
CA PRO A 557 13.97 15.18 -19.51
C PRO A 557 15.03 14.74 -20.53
N LYS A 558 15.60 13.55 -20.32
CA LYS A 558 16.58 12.90 -21.21
C LYS A 558 15.95 12.11 -22.35
N ASP A 559 14.63 11.90 -22.33
CA ASP A 559 13.94 11.08 -23.32
C ASP A 559 13.82 11.82 -24.64
N ALA A 560 13.74 11.05 -25.73
CA ALA A 560 13.59 11.62 -27.06
C ALA A 560 12.28 12.40 -27.20
N PRO A 561 12.26 13.54 -27.91
CA PRO A 561 11.04 14.27 -28.21
C PRO A 561 10.01 13.39 -28.95
N PHE A 562 8.75 13.49 -28.56
CA PHE A 562 7.66 12.79 -29.21
C PHE A 562 7.41 13.32 -30.63
N PRO A 563 6.91 12.48 -31.56
CA PRO A 563 6.42 12.96 -32.83
C PRO A 563 5.21 13.87 -32.64
N MET A 564 4.80 14.59 -33.68
CA MET A 564 3.52 15.30 -33.64
C MET A 564 2.37 14.32 -33.39
N PRO A 565 1.39 14.67 -32.54
CA PRO A 565 0.18 13.88 -32.42
C PRO A 565 -0.53 13.80 -33.78
N GLU A 566 -1.11 12.63 -34.09
CA GLU A 566 -1.94 12.45 -35.28
C GLU A 566 -3.13 13.41 -35.27
N GLU A 567 -3.68 13.70 -36.45
CA GLU A 567 -4.83 14.57 -36.58
C GLU A 567 -6.02 14.00 -35.78
N ASN A 568 -6.65 14.84 -34.96
CA ASN A 568 -7.71 14.48 -34.01
C ASN A 568 -7.31 13.60 -32.81
N SER A 569 -6.02 13.27 -32.62
CA SER A 569 -5.60 12.57 -31.42
C SER A 569 -5.49 13.51 -30.22
N ARG A 570 -5.68 12.96 -29.01
CA ARG A 570 -5.65 13.69 -27.75
C ARG A 570 -4.39 13.28 -26.99
N ARG A 571 -3.39 14.17 -26.98
CA ARG A 571 -2.23 14.02 -26.10
C ARG A 571 -2.38 14.89 -24.86
N VAL A 572 -2.45 14.26 -23.71
CA VAL A 572 -2.57 14.90 -22.39
C VAL A 572 -1.20 14.94 -21.74
N LEU A 573 -0.72 16.14 -21.41
CA LEU A 573 0.37 16.32 -20.46
C LEU A 573 -0.21 16.33 -19.04
N PHE A 574 0.11 15.33 -18.24
CA PHE A 574 -0.27 15.27 -16.83
C PHE A 574 0.93 15.59 -15.93
N VAL A 575 0.80 16.62 -15.09
CA VAL A 575 1.81 17.00 -14.09
C VAL A 575 1.47 16.31 -12.77
N ASP A 576 2.26 15.31 -12.38
CA ASP A 576 2.11 14.58 -11.13
C ASP A 576 2.80 15.32 -9.99
N ASN A 577 2.02 15.79 -9.00
CA ASN A 577 2.55 16.49 -7.83
C ASN A 577 2.73 15.56 -6.62
N LEU A 578 3.08 14.29 -6.87
CA LEU A 578 3.33 13.24 -5.88
C LEU A 578 2.11 12.98 -4.99
N ASP A 579 0.95 12.89 -5.64
CA ASP A 579 -0.29 12.50 -4.97
C ASP A 579 -0.53 11.00 -5.05
N SER A 580 -1.35 10.52 -4.11
CA SER A 580 -1.76 9.14 -4.03
C SER A 580 -3.02 8.82 -4.85
N PHE A 581 -3.53 9.76 -5.66
CA PHE A 581 -4.65 9.54 -6.59
C PHE A 581 -4.30 9.85 -8.06
N SER A 582 -3.10 10.36 -8.35
CA SER A 582 -2.65 10.77 -9.69
C SER A 582 -2.89 9.71 -10.77
N TRP A 583 -2.54 8.45 -10.51
CA TRP A 583 -2.65 7.39 -11.50
C TRP A 583 -4.08 6.94 -11.79
N ASN A 584 -5.01 7.19 -10.87
CA ASN A 584 -6.44 7.02 -11.15
C ASN A 584 -6.91 8.01 -12.21
N ILE A 585 -6.42 9.26 -12.17
CA ILE A 585 -6.72 10.30 -13.17
C ILE A 585 -6.08 9.92 -14.51
N VAL A 586 -4.80 9.54 -14.50
CA VAL A 586 -4.05 9.10 -15.69
C VAL A 586 -4.78 7.94 -16.38
N HIS A 587 -5.18 6.92 -15.64
CA HIS A 587 -5.97 5.80 -16.18
C HIS A 587 -7.33 6.24 -16.68
N SER A 588 -8.00 7.16 -15.99
CA SER A 588 -9.32 7.66 -16.44
C SER A 588 -9.23 8.35 -17.80
N TYR A 589 -8.20 9.16 -18.05
CA TYR A 589 -7.99 9.78 -19.37
C TYR A 589 -7.56 8.77 -20.44
N ALA A 590 -6.71 7.81 -20.11
CA ALA A 590 -6.33 6.75 -21.04
C ALA A 590 -7.55 5.87 -21.42
N LYS A 591 -8.44 5.56 -20.47
CA LYS A 591 -9.76 4.93 -20.70
C LYS A 591 -10.73 5.81 -21.51
N LEU A 592 -10.41 7.08 -21.76
CA LEU A 592 -11.19 7.96 -22.65
C LEU A 592 -10.52 8.14 -24.02
N GLY A 593 -9.49 7.33 -24.30
CA GLY A 593 -8.77 7.32 -25.58
C GLY A 593 -7.67 8.37 -25.71
N ALA A 594 -7.25 9.00 -24.61
CA ALA A 594 -6.13 9.94 -24.64
C ALA A 594 -4.77 9.23 -24.53
N GLU A 595 -3.78 9.71 -25.26
CA GLU A 595 -2.36 9.42 -25.03
C GLU A 595 -1.90 10.28 -23.85
N VAL A 596 -1.66 9.66 -22.70
CA VAL A 596 -1.31 10.38 -21.47
C VAL A 596 0.19 10.31 -21.22
N ILE A 597 0.84 11.47 -21.19
CA ILE A 597 2.25 11.63 -20.88
C ILE A 597 2.38 12.25 -19.49
N VAL A 598 2.94 11.50 -18.56
CA VAL A 598 3.11 11.88 -17.14
C VAL A 598 4.47 12.51 -16.95
N VAL A 599 4.52 13.68 -16.33
CA VAL A 599 5.75 14.36 -15.92
C VAL A 599 5.78 14.57 -14.41
N ASN A 600 6.96 14.43 -13.82
CA ASN A 600 7.14 14.67 -12.39
C ASN A 600 7.14 16.17 -12.09
N GLY A 601 6.33 16.59 -11.12
CA GLY A 601 6.19 17.99 -10.74
C GLY A 601 6.96 18.42 -9.49
N ARG A 602 7.53 17.50 -8.69
CA ARG A 602 7.96 17.83 -7.31
C ARG A 602 9.25 17.21 -6.77
N ASP A 603 9.91 16.28 -7.45
CA ASP A 603 11.18 15.71 -6.97
C ASP A 603 12.42 16.18 -7.75
N GLY A 604 13.58 15.60 -7.43
CA GLY A 604 14.84 15.91 -8.11
C GLY A 604 14.90 15.54 -9.60
N LEU A 605 13.89 14.85 -10.13
CA LEU A 605 13.75 14.51 -11.55
C LEU A 605 12.86 15.51 -12.30
N ALA A 606 12.18 16.43 -11.60
CA ALA A 606 11.29 17.39 -12.21
C ALA A 606 12.04 18.37 -13.13
N GLU A 607 11.66 18.40 -14.41
CA GLU A 607 12.06 19.48 -15.32
C GLU A 607 11.29 20.75 -14.99
N THR A 608 12.01 21.86 -14.91
CA THR A 608 11.42 23.16 -14.57
C THR A 608 11.25 24.06 -15.79
N ASN A 609 11.91 23.72 -16.91
CA ASN A 609 11.75 24.42 -18.16
C ASN A 609 10.47 23.97 -18.91
N VAL A 610 9.39 24.73 -18.73
CA VAL A 610 8.10 24.47 -19.39
C VAL A 610 8.22 24.45 -20.91
N ASP A 611 9.01 25.33 -21.51
CA ASP A 611 9.17 25.37 -22.97
C ASP A 611 9.81 24.08 -23.50
N HIS A 612 10.80 23.53 -22.77
CA HIS A 612 11.39 22.23 -23.11
C HIS A 612 10.34 21.12 -23.04
N ILE A 613 9.55 21.06 -21.98
CA ILE A 613 8.47 20.07 -21.81
C ILE A 613 7.46 20.16 -22.97
N LEU A 614 6.97 21.36 -23.28
CA LEU A 614 5.98 21.58 -24.33
C LEU A 614 6.54 21.23 -25.72
N GLN A 615 7.80 21.53 -26.00
CA GLN A 615 8.46 21.19 -27.26
C GLN A 615 8.71 19.68 -27.40
N SER A 616 9.05 19.01 -26.30
CA SER A 616 9.33 17.58 -26.29
C SER A 616 8.06 16.75 -26.37
N ILE A 617 7.01 17.11 -25.61
CA ILE A 617 5.78 16.33 -25.50
C ILE A 617 4.74 16.71 -26.56
N LYS A 618 4.67 18.00 -26.92
CA LYS A 618 3.70 18.57 -27.87
C LYS A 618 2.24 18.27 -27.48
N PRO A 619 1.82 18.63 -26.24
CA PRO A 619 0.50 18.29 -25.75
C PRO A 619 -0.62 19.10 -26.41
N THR A 620 -1.79 18.49 -26.48
CA THR A 620 -3.06 19.13 -26.87
C THR A 620 -3.85 19.63 -25.66
N HIS A 621 -3.64 19.00 -24.50
CA HIS A 621 -4.29 19.29 -23.23
C HIS A 621 -3.25 19.23 -22.11
N VAL A 622 -3.43 20.04 -21.07
CA VAL A 622 -2.60 20.02 -19.86
C VAL A 622 -3.49 19.78 -18.65
N ILE A 623 -3.04 18.89 -17.78
CA ILE A 623 -3.68 18.61 -16.50
C ILE A 623 -2.67 18.84 -15.40
N LEU A 624 -3.05 19.70 -14.46
CA LEU A 624 -2.32 19.93 -13.23
C LEU A 624 -2.92 19.02 -12.15
N GLY A 625 -2.20 17.96 -11.80
CA GLY A 625 -2.67 16.93 -10.88
C GLY A 625 -2.80 17.41 -9.43
N PRO A 626 -3.49 16.62 -8.59
CA PRO A 626 -3.55 16.84 -7.15
C PRO A 626 -2.17 16.68 -6.50
N GLY A 627 -2.06 17.02 -5.22
CA GLY A 627 -0.85 16.79 -4.43
C GLY A 627 -0.92 17.38 -3.03
N PRO A 628 0.00 16.98 -2.13
CA PRO A 628 0.07 17.48 -0.76
C PRO A 628 0.51 18.94 -0.69
N GLY A 629 0.23 19.59 0.43
CA GLY A 629 0.69 20.94 0.74
C GLY A 629 0.06 22.02 -0.14
N LYS A 630 0.82 23.09 -0.38
CA LYS A 630 0.36 24.29 -1.11
C LYS A 630 0.88 24.31 -2.54
N PRO A 631 0.22 25.02 -3.48
CA PRO A 631 0.75 25.18 -4.84
C PRO A 631 2.17 25.74 -4.87
N SER A 632 2.54 26.58 -3.88
CA SER A 632 3.89 27.11 -3.70
C SER A 632 5.00 26.04 -3.64
N SER A 633 4.68 24.81 -3.23
CA SER A 633 5.62 23.67 -3.22
C SER A 633 5.64 22.89 -4.54
N SER A 634 4.89 23.30 -5.56
CA SER A 634 4.98 22.79 -6.94
C SER A 634 5.34 23.93 -7.92
N PRO A 635 6.63 24.21 -8.14
CA PRO A 635 7.07 25.28 -9.03
C PRO A 635 6.59 25.10 -10.49
N LEU A 636 6.59 23.87 -11.00
CA LEU A 636 6.16 23.57 -12.36
C LEU A 636 4.66 23.87 -12.53
N THR A 637 3.83 23.37 -11.60
CA THR A 637 2.38 23.62 -11.59
C THR A 637 2.08 25.12 -11.53
N GLN A 638 2.73 25.88 -10.64
CA GLN A 638 2.55 27.34 -10.58
C GLN A 638 2.95 28.04 -11.87
N THR A 639 4.06 27.64 -12.47
CA THR A 639 4.56 28.27 -13.70
C THR A 639 3.57 28.06 -14.84
N ILE A 640 3.07 26.84 -15.01
CA ILE A 640 2.06 26.51 -16.01
C ILE A 640 0.73 27.26 -15.74
N SER A 641 0.25 27.29 -14.49
CA SER A 641 -0.95 28.06 -14.11
C SER A 641 -0.81 29.55 -14.48
N ASN A 642 0.33 30.17 -14.14
CA ASN A 642 0.60 31.56 -14.48
C ASN A 642 0.63 31.79 -16.00
N MET A 643 1.25 30.88 -16.77
CA MET A 643 1.24 30.97 -18.23
C MET A 643 -0.18 30.84 -18.80
N ALA A 644 -1.02 29.96 -18.25
CA ALA A 644 -2.38 29.73 -18.72
C ALA A 644 -3.30 30.92 -18.45
N ILE A 645 -3.29 31.46 -17.22
CA ILE A 645 -4.06 32.66 -16.84
C ILE A 645 -3.68 33.86 -17.71
N ASN A 646 -2.38 34.03 -18.02
CA ASN A 646 -1.90 35.12 -18.85
C ASN A 646 -2.03 34.87 -20.37
N GLY A 647 -2.68 33.79 -20.81
CA GLY A 647 -2.86 33.46 -22.23
C GLY A 647 -1.56 33.15 -22.99
N LYS A 648 -0.51 32.75 -22.26
CA LYS A 648 0.82 32.41 -22.76
C LYS A 648 1.05 30.90 -22.92
N LEU A 649 0.22 30.05 -22.30
CA LEU A 649 0.31 28.60 -22.49
C LEU A 649 -0.16 28.23 -23.90
N ARG A 650 0.80 27.93 -24.77
CA ARG A 650 0.55 27.68 -26.20
C ARG A 650 1.25 26.42 -26.69
N ASN A 651 0.62 25.74 -27.63
CA ASN A 651 1.24 24.62 -28.32
C ASN A 651 2.27 25.12 -29.35
N ILE A 652 2.97 24.19 -30.00
CA ILE A 652 4.00 24.52 -30.98
C ILE A 652 3.48 25.27 -32.21
N ASN A 653 2.16 25.23 -32.46
CA ASN A 653 1.48 25.96 -33.54
C ASN A 653 1.02 27.36 -33.09
N GLY A 654 1.26 27.75 -31.83
CA GLY A 654 0.86 29.03 -31.26
C GLY A 654 -0.59 29.09 -30.77
N GLU A 655 -1.32 27.98 -30.76
CA GLU A 655 -2.69 27.90 -30.27
C GLU A 655 -2.73 27.75 -28.75
N LYS A 656 -3.79 28.24 -28.09
CA LYS A 656 -3.96 28.07 -26.65
C LYS A 656 -4.17 26.60 -26.31
N ILE A 657 -3.49 26.09 -25.29
CA ILE A 657 -3.70 24.73 -24.78
C ILE A 657 -4.78 24.76 -23.70
N SER A 658 -5.75 23.83 -23.78
CA SER A 658 -6.77 23.65 -22.75
C SER A 658 -6.14 23.10 -21.47
N LEU A 659 -6.47 23.72 -20.33
CA LEU A 659 -5.91 23.36 -19.02
C LEU A 659 -7.01 23.02 -18.01
N LEU A 660 -6.84 21.89 -17.31
CA LEU A 660 -7.65 21.52 -16.15
C LEU A 660 -6.76 21.37 -14.91
N GLY A 661 -7.09 22.07 -13.83
CA GLY A 661 -6.49 21.85 -12.52
C GLY A 661 -7.37 21.00 -11.62
N ILE A 662 -6.81 19.98 -10.96
CA ILE A 662 -7.56 19.12 -10.02
C ILE A 662 -6.94 19.28 -8.62
N CYS A 663 -7.78 19.57 -7.62
CA CYS A 663 -7.39 19.82 -6.22
C CYS A 663 -6.26 20.85 -6.08
N LEU A 664 -5.01 20.44 -5.85
CA LEU A 664 -3.85 21.32 -5.83
C LEU A 664 -3.71 22.13 -7.14
N GLY A 665 -3.97 21.50 -8.29
CA GLY A 665 -3.97 22.19 -9.58
C GLY A 665 -5.05 23.27 -9.67
N HIS A 666 -6.24 23.02 -9.13
CA HIS A 666 -7.31 24.02 -9.03
C HIS A 666 -6.90 25.19 -8.14
N GLN A 667 -6.27 24.90 -6.99
CA GLN A 667 -5.76 25.91 -6.07
C GLN A 667 -4.67 26.77 -6.72
N ALA A 668 -3.78 26.15 -7.50
CA ALA A 668 -2.72 26.84 -8.22
C ALA A 668 -3.27 27.82 -9.28
N ILE A 669 -4.36 27.46 -9.95
CA ILE A 669 -5.03 28.33 -10.92
C ILE A 669 -5.64 29.54 -10.20
N GLY A 670 -6.33 29.31 -9.07
CA GLY A 670 -6.88 30.39 -8.25
C GLY A 670 -5.80 31.36 -7.78
N GLU A 671 -4.71 30.86 -7.19
CA GLU A 671 -3.59 31.71 -6.75
C GLU A 671 -2.93 32.47 -7.91
N ALA A 672 -2.77 31.83 -9.08
CA ALA A 672 -2.22 32.49 -10.28
C ALA A 672 -3.12 33.63 -10.80
N ALA A 673 -4.43 33.56 -10.56
CA ALA A 673 -5.38 34.65 -10.83
C ALA A 673 -5.47 35.68 -9.70
N GLY A 674 -4.70 35.52 -8.61
CA GLY A 674 -4.67 36.44 -7.47
C GLY A 674 -5.71 36.15 -6.38
N TRP A 675 -6.45 35.02 -6.47
CA TRP A 675 -7.32 34.56 -5.41
C TRP A 675 -6.53 34.09 -4.19
N LYS A 676 -7.16 34.10 -3.02
CA LYS A 676 -6.50 33.74 -1.76
C LYS A 676 -6.75 32.28 -1.41
N LEU A 677 -5.69 31.51 -1.18
CA LEU A 677 -5.77 30.18 -0.59
C LEU A 677 -5.87 30.28 0.95
N ILE A 678 -6.88 29.64 1.53
CA ILE A 678 -7.09 29.60 2.99
C ILE A 678 -7.38 28.17 3.46
N GLU A 679 -7.24 27.93 4.75
CA GLU A 679 -7.82 26.75 5.39
C GLU A 679 -9.34 26.78 5.24
N SER A 680 -9.93 25.63 4.92
CA SER A 680 -11.37 25.46 4.79
C SER A 680 -12.06 25.90 6.09
N PRO A 681 -13.00 26.87 6.04
CA PRO A 681 -13.72 27.31 7.22
C PRO A 681 -14.64 26.21 7.80
N LEU A 682 -14.92 25.16 7.02
CA LEU A 682 -15.70 24.00 7.43
C LEU A 682 -14.84 22.82 7.92
N GLY A 683 -13.52 23.02 8.05
CA GLY A 683 -12.57 21.95 8.36
C GLY A 683 -12.17 21.13 7.15
N ALA A 684 -11.23 20.20 7.37
CA ALA A 684 -10.70 19.34 6.33
C ALA A 684 -11.69 18.21 5.97
N VAL A 685 -11.79 17.87 4.70
CA VAL A 685 -12.68 16.82 4.18
C VAL A 685 -11.88 15.87 3.31
N HIS A 686 -11.75 14.62 3.77
CA HIS A 686 -11.03 13.56 3.06
C HIS A 686 -11.92 12.32 2.95
N GLY A 687 -12.14 11.82 1.73
CA GLY A 687 -12.88 10.57 1.48
C GLY A 687 -14.40 10.69 1.66
N VAL A 688 -14.96 11.90 1.62
CA VAL A 688 -16.42 12.09 1.78
C VAL A 688 -17.08 12.49 0.46
N PRO A 689 -18.01 11.68 -0.07
CA PRO A 689 -18.89 12.10 -1.16
C PRO A 689 -19.76 13.26 -0.70
N SER A 690 -19.75 14.36 -1.44
CA SER A 690 -20.48 15.58 -1.14
C SER A 690 -21.26 16.06 -2.35
N ASN A 691 -22.43 16.65 -2.11
CA ASN A 691 -23.21 17.30 -3.15
C ASN A 691 -22.55 18.63 -3.56
N ILE A 692 -22.41 18.83 -4.85
CA ILE A 692 -21.81 19.99 -5.50
C ILE A 692 -22.87 20.62 -6.40
N ILE A 693 -23.12 21.91 -6.20
CA ILE A 693 -23.96 22.70 -7.09
C ILE A 693 -23.10 23.13 -8.27
N ILE A 694 -23.58 22.88 -9.49
CA ILE A 694 -22.87 23.12 -10.73
C ILE A 694 -23.60 24.17 -11.56
N GLU A 695 -22.82 25.12 -12.10
CA GLU A 695 -23.25 25.97 -13.20
C GLU A 695 -22.87 25.33 -14.54
N GLN A 696 -23.83 25.30 -15.47
CA GLN A 696 -23.64 24.68 -16.79
C GLN A 696 -22.60 25.42 -17.62
N ASN A 697 -21.59 24.69 -18.12
CA ASN A 697 -20.52 25.19 -18.97
C ASN A 697 -19.90 24.06 -19.80
N GLU A 698 -18.78 24.31 -20.49
CA GLU A 698 -18.19 23.36 -21.42
C GLU A 698 -17.67 22.07 -20.75
N ILE A 699 -17.27 22.09 -19.47
CA ILE A 699 -16.85 20.89 -18.74
C ILE A 699 -18.01 20.18 -18.02
N PHE A 700 -19.17 20.83 -17.91
CA PHE A 700 -20.34 20.33 -17.17
C PHE A 700 -21.60 20.08 -18.01
N THR A 701 -21.52 20.13 -19.35
CA THR A 701 -22.65 19.99 -20.28
C THR A 701 -23.57 18.78 -20.09
N ARG A 702 -23.08 17.71 -19.44
CA ARG A 702 -23.79 16.44 -19.22
C ARG A 702 -24.14 16.20 -17.75
N PHE A 703 -23.95 17.19 -16.88
CA PHE A 703 -24.23 17.07 -15.46
C PHE A 703 -25.60 17.64 -15.12
N ASP A 704 -26.22 17.07 -14.10
CA ASP A 704 -27.29 17.73 -13.38
C ASP A 704 -26.74 18.95 -12.62
N SER A 705 -27.62 19.90 -12.28
CA SER A 705 -27.26 21.09 -11.50
C SER A 705 -26.76 20.76 -10.09
N ASN A 706 -26.99 19.54 -9.61
CA ASN A 706 -26.47 19.02 -8.37
C ASN A 706 -25.92 17.62 -8.61
N THR A 707 -24.66 17.38 -8.24
CA THR A 707 -23.98 16.10 -8.43
C THR A 707 -23.20 15.71 -7.19
N ILE A 708 -22.96 14.41 -7.00
CA ILE A 708 -22.12 13.92 -5.90
C ILE A 708 -20.68 13.74 -6.40
N MET A 709 -19.74 14.36 -5.70
CA MET A 709 -18.30 14.24 -5.96
C MET A 709 -17.52 13.98 -4.69
N MET A 710 -16.45 13.20 -4.81
CA MET A 710 -15.51 12.94 -3.72
C MET A 710 -14.60 14.12 -3.45
N ARG A 711 -14.37 14.43 -2.17
CA ARG A 711 -13.47 15.51 -1.73
C ARG A 711 -12.28 14.98 -0.95
N TYR A 712 -11.10 15.50 -1.27
CA TYR A 712 -9.85 15.33 -0.54
C TYR A 712 -9.12 16.66 -0.38
N HIS A 713 -9.64 17.55 0.46
CA HIS A 713 -9.05 18.87 0.65
C HIS A 713 -9.20 19.44 2.05
N SER A 714 -8.17 20.18 2.45
CA SER A 714 -8.15 21.01 3.65
C SER A 714 -8.11 22.50 3.34
N LEU A 715 -7.67 22.85 2.14
CA LEU A 715 -7.52 24.23 1.67
C LEU A 715 -8.52 24.52 0.56
N VAL A 716 -8.98 25.77 0.51
CA VAL A 716 -9.91 26.27 -0.51
C VAL A 716 -9.47 27.65 -1.00
N VAL A 717 -9.75 27.94 -2.26
CA VAL A 717 -9.54 29.28 -2.83
C VAL A 717 -10.76 30.16 -2.56
N VAL A 718 -10.50 31.44 -2.30
CA VAL A 718 -11.52 32.47 -2.09
C VAL A 718 -11.34 33.57 -3.13
N PRO A 719 -12.39 33.92 -3.89
CA PRO A 719 -12.35 35.01 -4.86
C PRO A 719 -11.97 36.35 -4.22
N THR A 720 -11.00 37.04 -4.83
CA THR A 720 -10.53 38.38 -4.41
C THR A 720 -10.71 39.43 -5.51
N ASN A 721 -11.00 38.98 -6.73
CA ASN A 721 -11.22 39.75 -7.95
C ASN A 721 -12.17 38.95 -8.87
N ASN A 722 -12.40 39.47 -10.08
CA ASN A 722 -13.28 38.85 -11.08
C ASN A 722 -12.48 38.27 -12.27
N ASP A 723 -11.23 37.88 -12.07
CA ASP A 723 -10.38 37.34 -13.15
C ASP A 723 -10.73 35.88 -13.49
N LEU A 724 -11.51 35.23 -12.62
CA LEU A 724 -12.08 33.89 -12.79
C LEU A 724 -13.57 33.91 -12.41
N ASP A 725 -14.33 32.99 -12.99
CA ASP A 725 -15.73 32.73 -12.67
C ASP A 725 -15.83 31.53 -11.72
N VAL A 726 -16.73 31.61 -10.74
CA VAL A 726 -17.08 30.47 -9.87
C VAL A 726 -18.20 29.70 -10.54
N ILE A 727 -17.91 28.48 -10.99
CA ILE A 727 -18.84 27.62 -11.76
C ILE A 727 -19.31 26.40 -10.96
N GLY A 728 -18.94 26.32 -9.68
CA GLY A 728 -19.50 25.32 -8.79
C GLY A 728 -19.13 25.57 -7.33
N THR A 729 -20.06 25.20 -6.44
CA THR A 729 -19.93 25.39 -4.99
C THR A 729 -20.40 24.16 -4.23
N ASP A 730 -20.06 24.07 -2.95
CA ASP A 730 -20.64 23.05 -2.08
C ASP A 730 -22.15 23.29 -1.86
N GLN A 731 -22.95 22.24 -1.72
CA GLN A 731 -24.39 22.41 -1.53
C GLN A 731 -24.75 22.99 -0.15
N GLU A 732 -23.97 22.69 0.89
CA GLU A 732 -24.33 22.94 2.29
C GLU A 732 -24.29 24.42 2.64
N THR A 733 -23.23 25.12 2.23
CA THR A 733 -23.02 26.54 2.52
C THR A 733 -23.00 27.42 1.29
N GLN A 734 -22.86 26.83 0.09
CA GLN A 734 -22.70 27.54 -1.19
C GLN A 734 -21.56 28.56 -1.17
N SER A 735 -20.58 28.37 -0.29
CA SER A 735 -19.54 29.35 -0.01
C SER A 735 -18.15 28.83 -0.34
N LEU A 736 -17.96 27.51 -0.38
CA LEU A 736 -16.71 26.92 -0.80
C LEU A 736 -16.70 26.78 -2.32
N VAL A 737 -15.71 27.39 -2.96
CA VAL A 737 -15.48 27.22 -4.40
C VAL A 737 -15.08 25.76 -4.66
N MET A 738 -15.87 25.08 -5.49
CA MET A 738 -15.65 23.69 -5.89
C MET A 738 -15.24 23.57 -7.36
N ALA A 739 -15.58 24.56 -8.19
CA ALA A 739 -15.13 24.65 -9.56
C ALA A 739 -14.96 26.11 -10.00
N LEU A 740 -13.97 26.37 -10.86
CA LEU A 740 -13.67 27.68 -11.44
C LEU A 740 -13.39 27.59 -12.93
N SER A 741 -13.64 28.67 -13.66
CA SER A 741 -13.27 28.82 -15.08
C SER A 741 -12.69 30.20 -15.34
N HIS A 742 -11.81 30.30 -16.33
CA HIS A 742 -11.36 31.59 -16.84
C HIS A 742 -12.32 32.07 -17.96
N PRO A 743 -12.74 33.35 -17.98
CA PRO A 743 -13.75 33.85 -18.93
C PRO A 743 -13.32 33.84 -20.41
N ILE A 744 -12.02 33.94 -20.71
CA ILE A 744 -11.46 34.03 -22.08
C ILE A 744 -10.49 32.88 -22.45
N ASN A 745 -9.70 32.39 -21.50
CA ASN A 745 -8.71 31.33 -21.74
C ASN A 745 -9.34 29.97 -21.43
N PRO A 746 -8.99 28.89 -22.17
CA PRO A 746 -9.56 27.56 -21.95
C PRO A 746 -8.95 26.92 -20.69
N VAL A 747 -9.30 27.47 -19.53
CA VAL A 747 -8.73 27.12 -18.22
C VAL A 747 -9.87 26.86 -17.26
N TRP A 748 -9.88 25.66 -16.69
CA TRP A 748 -10.84 25.25 -15.68
C TRP A 748 -10.11 24.63 -14.50
N GLY A 749 -10.76 24.60 -13.34
CA GLY A 749 -10.24 23.85 -12.20
C GLY A 749 -11.36 23.31 -11.32
N VAL A 750 -11.18 22.13 -10.76
CA VAL A 750 -12.08 21.51 -9.80
C VAL A 750 -11.37 21.13 -8.50
N GLN A 751 -12.01 21.41 -7.37
CA GLN A 751 -11.47 21.12 -6.04
C GLN A 751 -11.71 19.66 -5.61
N PHE A 752 -12.72 19.01 -6.18
CA PHE A 752 -13.07 17.61 -5.95
C PHE A 752 -12.32 16.67 -6.91
N HIS A 753 -12.45 15.37 -6.67
CA HIS A 753 -11.71 14.30 -7.37
C HIS A 753 -12.64 13.49 -8.27
N PRO A 754 -12.72 13.80 -9.58
CA PRO A 754 -13.61 13.12 -10.52
C PRO A 754 -13.24 11.64 -10.80
N GLU A 755 -12.02 11.22 -10.49
CA GLU A 755 -11.50 9.86 -10.69
C GLU A 755 -11.86 8.88 -9.56
N SER A 756 -12.27 9.42 -8.40
CA SER A 756 -12.58 8.65 -7.20
C SER A 756 -13.74 7.69 -7.42
N CYS A 757 -13.69 6.53 -6.75
CA CYS A 757 -14.81 5.59 -6.73
C CYS A 757 -16.10 6.19 -6.15
N GLY A 758 -16.01 7.26 -5.35
CA GLY A 758 -17.17 8.00 -4.83
C GLY A 758 -17.70 9.10 -5.75
N SER A 759 -17.12 9.28 -6.94
CA SER A 759 -17.51 10.29 -7.94
C SER A 759 -18.13 9.60 -9.16
N LEU A 760 -19.36 9.09 -9.03
CA LEU A 760 -20.05 8.27 -10.04
C LEU A 760 -19.98 8.84 -11.46
N ASP A 761 -20.27 10.14 -11.56
CA ASP A 761 -20.38 10.88 -12.82
C ASP A 761 -19.10 11.62 -13.19
N GLY A 762 -18.03 11.48 -12.40
CA GLY A 762 -16.79 12.23 -12.59
C GLY A 762 -16.14 12.00 -13.96
N TRP A 763 -16.32 10.83 -14.56
CA TRP A 763 -15.83 10.53 -15.92
C TRP A 763 -16.44 11.45 -17.00
N LEU A 764 -17.68 11.93 -16.83
CA LEU A 764 -18.32 12.87 -17.77
C LEU A 764 -17.55 14.18 -17.85
N LEU A 765 -17.00 14.65 -16.73
CA LEU A 765 -16.19 15.87 -16.65
C LEU A 765 -14.90 15.69 -17.45
N LEU A 766 -14.22 14.56 -17.23
CA LEU A 766 -12.95 14.25 -17.90
C LEU A 766 -13.15 14.15 -19.41
N ASP A 767 -14.21 13.49 -19.87
CA ASP A 767 -14.53 13.36 -21.30
C ASP A 767 -15.00 14.70 -21.91
N ASN A 768 -15.76 15.52 -21.18
CA ASN A 768 -16.12 16.87 -21.62
C ASN A 768 -14.86 17.74 -21.84
N PHE A 769 -13.91 17.69 -20.90
CA PHE A 769 -12.65 18.43 -21.03
C PHE A 769 -11.87 18.05 -22.29
N LEU A 770 -11.84 16.77 -22.66
CA LEU A 770 -11.19 16.29 -23.88
C LEU A 770 -11.85 16.74 -25.19
N LEU A 771 -13.11 17.17 -25.16
CA LEU A 771 -13.84 17.69 -26.33
C LEU A 771 -13.55 19.18 -26.57
N ASN A 772 -13.04 19.91 -25.58
CA ASN A 772 -12.92 21.37 -25.60
C ASN A 772 -11.62 21.89 -26.23
N SER A 773 -11.12 21.24 -27.29
CA SER A 773 -9.98 21.76 -28.06
C SER A 773 -10.41 22.30 -29.43
N ASN A 774 -9.94 23.51 -29.77
CA ASN A 774 -10.26 24.20 -31.03
C ASN A 774 -9.76 23.46 -32.29
N THR A 775 -9.02 22.36 -32.13
CA THR A 775 -8.34 21.62 -33.20
C THR A 775 -8.86 20.19 -33.40
N THR A 776 -9.77 19.68 -32.58
CA THR A 776 -10.30 18.32 -32.75
C THR A 776 -11.70 18.33 -33.38
N ARG A 777 -11.79 17.98 -34.66
CA ARG A 777 -13.05 17.61 -35.33
C ARG A 777 -13.06 16.09 -35.51
N GLY A 778 -13.46 15.37 -34.47
CA GLY A 778 -13.60 13.91 -34.52
C GLY A 778 -14.32 13.36 -33.29
N GLN A 779 -15.19 12.36 -33.49
CA GLN A 779 -15.90 11.68 -32.40
C GLN A 779 -14.91 10.88 -31.56
N SER A 780 -15.02 10.93 -30.22
CA SER A 780 -14.23 10.05 -29.34
C SER A 780 -14.46 8.60 -29.77
N VAL A 781 -13.36 7.88 -30.03
CA VAL A 781 -13.33 6.48 -30.45
C VAL A 781 -14.20 5.66 -29.51
N GLU A 782 -15.09 4.84 -30.09
CA GLU A 782 -16.14 4.01 -29.49
C GLU A 782 -16.13 3.91 -27.95
N VAL A 783 -16.67 4.93 -27.29
CA VAL A 783 -17.34 4.75 -26.00
C VAL A 783 -18.69 4.10 -26.33
N PRO A 784 -19.09 2.97 -25.70
CA PRO A 784 -20.32 2.26 -26.04
C PRO A 784 -21.50 3.23 -26.17
N MET A 785 -22.25 3.08 -27.26
CA MET A 785 -23.39 3.90 -27.71
C MET A 785 -24.57 4.02 -26.72
N LEU A 786 -24.40 3.80 -25.42
CA LEU A 786 -25.50 3.75 -24.46
C LEU A 786 -25.86 5.11 -23.82
N SER A 787 -25.17 6.22 -24.12
CA SER A 787 -25.60 7.53 -23.58
C SER A 787 -25.17 8.78 -24.36
N ARG A 788 -24.91 8.69 -25.67
CA ARG A 788 -24.70 9.89 -26.52
C ARG A 788 -25.99 10.48 -27.10
N GLY A 789 -27.15 10.09 -26.58
CA GLY A 789 -28.45 10.62 -26.99
C GLY A 789 -28.98 11.63 -25.98
N GLY A 790 -28.93 12.91 -26.37
CA GLY A 790 -29.46 14.05 -25.60
C GLY A 790 -28.97 15.34 -26.19
#